data_AF-A0A960YKN3-F1
#
_entry.id   AF-A0A960YKN3-F1
#
_cell.length_a   1.000
_cell.length_b   1.000
_cell.length_c   1.000
_cell.angle_alpha   90.00
_cell.angle_beta   90.00
_cell.angle_gamma   90.00
#
_symmetry.space_group_name_H-M   'P 1'
#
loop_
_entity.id
_entity.type
_entity.pdbx_description
1 polymer ?
#
loop_
_entity_poly.entity_id
_entity_poly.type
_entity_poly.pdbx_seq_one_letter_code
_entity_poly.pdbx_strand_id
1 'polypeptide(L)'
;MLRRFLVFTIALFALFLLASWGQHKFAEQFQIFPQLESLYPPDPLLTFKRAFADLGPKKQDSEPKIPAAETAESSHKQAPGEESDRPILASGEGFAYLTAFFDRLDTLEQSRKSGESDVLRILHFGDSIMWGDNLSIKMKDLFQSDFGDGGRGLVNIIDSPSSALQEHKNDTRRGFRVKTIPFESFTIPLTPFLGFSGGAAQPLIASAQTVHSIPEERFSPWTRVTVLFGNASRLSDTWKSNGKLEEQNYSAHVLSEDSNKSYDATATVKGSCESVSLPIDPTRKLKISFDATRTPAPLIDGLFLETNSGVSYSAIVKMGIHLAWMLMVPEKVFECGMRKTDPALVIFQYGVNESASLGSHYQGFTKEKYEDQLRQYFKRVRQALPNTSILIVGPFERLRSGAFGPVPSEAQMVVRSIQIKLASEFGFAYFDAYRYLGGEGQMLSMIKKREALSDYTHLTPSGGDRLAQGIYDALIDQYLIYEGRHEEGKKYSISSGYKSQKDLYSYEPKSITDREGGPGAIAFHSMDYAYFLFVVVVGATLLLRYPALRLTFLILASYYFYASWKLWPVSLMLFSTVLDYFCALGIDAARKKATSGFEGRLKPGFVFLFLSLLGNLGLLFFFKYFDFAAGLFNSAMKAGGLELTVPALGLLLPVGISFYTFQTLSYTIDVYRGNLPVERSFGRFSLYVTFFPQLVAGPIVRASEFIPDIQKGIYHFLPDATDFNYGVFQFLGGLLKKMLADWLAFGLIDRVYENSSMFTSAEALIVFYGYGLQIYGDFSGYTDMAMGSARLLGFRLTDNFNRPYQSASISEFWRRWHISLGSWFRDYVYIS
;
A
#
# COMPACT_ATOMS: atom_id res chain seq x y z
N MET A 1 30.61 -35.03 11.55
CA MET A 1 30.23 -33.72 10.99
C MET A 1 28.94 -33.82 10.18
N LEU A 2 28.86 -34.61 9.09
CA LEU A 2 27.62 -34.87 8.33
C LEU A 2 26.41 -35.23 9.21
N ARG A 3 26.58 -36.11 10.20
CA ARG A 3 25.50 -36.49 11.14
C ARG A 3 24.99 -35.33 12.01
N ARG A 4 25.86 -34.40 12.41
CA ARG A 4 25.49 -33.20 13.21
C ARG A 4 24.94 -32.08 12.32
N PHE A 5 25.44 -32.00 11.09
CA PHE A 5 24.91 -31.13 10.04
C PHE A 5 23.50 -31.56 9.63
N LEU A 6 23.27 -32.86 9.49
CA LEU A 6 21.95 -33.45 9.29
C LEU A 6 21.04 -33.19 10.50
N VAL A 7 21.56 -33.27 11.73
CA VAL A 7 20.79 -32.88 12.93
C VAL A 7 20.48 -31.38 12.93
N PHE A 8 21.37 -30.51 12.46
CA PHE A 8 21.08 -29.09 12.26
C PHE A 8 20.05 -28.86 11.16
N THR A 9 20.18 -29.51 10.00
CA THR A 9 19.18 -29.40 8.93
C THR A 9 17.85 -29.93 9.42
N ILE A 10 17.81 -31.09 10.08
CA ILE A 10 16.58 -31.64 10.66
C ILE A 10 16.06 -30.75 11.78
N ALA A 11 16.88 -30.16 12.63
CA ALA A 11 16.44 -29.29 13.73
C ALA A 11 15.98 -27.93 13.23
N LEU A 12 16.67 -27.32 12.26
CA LEU A 12 16.32 -26.07 11.60
C LEU A 12 15.05 -26.28 10.79
N PHE A 13 14.99 -27.32 9.97
CA PHE A 13 13.82 -27.75 9.21
C PHE A 13 12.69 -28.19 10.13
N ALA A 14 12.94 -28.80 11.28
CA ALA A 14 11.93 -29.11 12.30
C ALA A 14 11.49 -27.85 13.05
N LEU A 15 12.33 -26.85 13.27
CA LEU A 15 11.95 -25.57 13.87
C LEU A 15 11.12 -24.74 12.90
N PHE A 16 11.51 -24.73 11.63
CA PHE A 16 10.74 -24.13 10.54
C PHE A 16 9.45 -24.92 10.27
N LEU A 17 9.48 -26.26 10.34
CA LEU A 17 8.30 -27.10 10.28
C LEU A 17 7.43 -26.92 11.52
N LEU A 18 7.97 -26.77 12.73
CA LEU A 18 7.19 -26.52 13.96
C LEU A 18 6.60 -25.11 13.94
N ALA A 19 7.36 -24.13 13.45
CA ALA A 19 6.87 -22.79 13.17
C ALA A 19 5.75 -22.84 12.12
N SER A 20 5.90 -23.62 11.05
CA SER A 20 4.88 -23.86 10.01
C SER A 20 3.67 -24.67 10.51
N TRP A 21 3.89 -25.72 11.30
CA TRP A 21 2.88 -26.68 11.77
C TRP A 21 2.02 -26.10 12.90
N GLY A 22 2.57 -25.14 13.66
CA GLY A 22 1.81 -24.33 14.61
C GLY A 22 1.07 -23.15 13.98
N GLN A 23 1.46 -22.71 12.79
CA GLN A 23 0.90 -21.52 12.14
C GLN A 23 -0.52 -21.68 11.62
N HIS A 24 -0.95 -22.90 11.30
CA HIS A 24 -2.34 -23.18 10.93
C HIS A 24 -3.35 -22.93 12.06
N LYS A 25 -2.89 -22.78 13.31
CA LYS A 25 -3.73 -22.40 14.46
C LYS A 25 -3.82 -20.89 14.68
N PHE A 26 -3.01 -20.10 13.98
CA PHE A 26 -3.05 -18.64 14.00
C PHE A 26 -3.79 -18.14 12.75
N ALA A 27 -4.50 -17.01 12.88
CA ALA A 27 -5.12 -16.35 11.74
C ALA A 27 -4.08 -16.03 10.67
N GLU A 28 -4.48 -16.08 9.39
CA GLU A 28 -3.60 -16.07 8.20
C GLU A 28 -2.58 -14.92 8.17
N GLN A 29 -2.95 -13.76 8.71
CA GLN A 29 -2.10 -12.57 8.90
C GLN A 29 -0.94 -12.74 9.92
N PHE A 30 -0.87 -13.88 10.62
CA PHE A 30 0.16 -14.20 11.61
C PHE A 30 0.97 -15.46 11.23
N GLN A 31 0.84 -15.94 9.98
CA GLN A 31 1.60 -17.06 9.45
C GLN A 31 2.90 -16.57 8.77
N ILE A 32 4.01 -17.27 9.00
CA ILE A 32 5.39 -16.81 8.74
C ILE A 32 6.13 -17.74 7.73
N PHE A 33 5.69 -18.99 7.48
CA PHE A 33 6.30 -19.89 6.49
C PHE A 33 5.27 -20.64 5.61
N PRO A 34 5.41 -20.62 4.26
CA PRO A 34 4.63 -21.50 3.37
C PRO A 34 5.12 -22.96 3.40
N GLN A 35 4.23 -23.91 3.13
CA GLN A 35 4.43 -25.36 3.33
C GLN A 35 5.44 -26.01 2.36
N LEU A 36 5.99 -27.15 2.77
CA LEU A 36 7.12 -27.87 2.16
C LEU A 36 6.84 -28.59 0.82
N GLU A 37 5.57 -28.78 0.46
CA GLU A 37 5.15 -29.26 -0.86
C GLU A 37 5.42 -28.23 -1.99
N SER A 38 5.86 -27.01 -1.63
CA SER A 38 6.28 -25.92 -2.52
C SER A 38 7.62 -26.11 -3.25
N LEU A 39 8.36 -27.20 -3.01
CA LEU A 39 9.69 -27.44 -3.59
C LEU A 39 9.69 -28.05 -5.00
N TYR A 40 8.53 -28.45 -5.50
CA TYR A 40 8.34 -28.67 -6.93
C TYR A 40 7.47 -27.53 -7.45
N PRO A 41 7.84 -26.84 -8.55
CA PRO A 41 6.93 -25.92 -9.19
C PRO A 41 6.01 -26.73 -10.13
N PRO A 42 4.76 -27.05 -9.79
CA PRO A 42 3.74 -27.05 -10.81
C PRO A 42 3.50 -25.57 -11.15
N ASP A 43 3.55 -25.27 -12.44
CA ASP A 43 3.12 -24.00 -13.02
C ASP A 43 1.89 -23.45 -12.23
N PRO A 44 1.97 -22.25 -11.63
CA PRO A 44 0.88 -21.70 -10.83
C PRO A 44 -0.45 -21.67 -11.58
N LEU A 45 -0.43 -21.48 -12.90
CA LEU A 45 -1.62 -21.55 -13.75
C LEU A 45 -2.16 -22.98 -13.89
N LEU A 46 -1.29 -23.99 -13.82
CA LEU A 46 -1.64 -25.40 -13.90
C LEU A 46 -2.19 -25.92 -12.56
N THR A 47 -1.64 -25.46 -11.43
CA THR A 47 -2.12 -25.75 -10.07
C THR A 47 -3.49 -25.10 -9.83
N PHE A 48 -3.65 -23.87 -10.32
CA PHE A 48 -4.90 -23.12 -10.33
C PHE A 48 -5.99 -23.80 -11.18
N LYS A 49 -5.64 -24.24 -12.40
CA LYS A 49 -6.55 -25.03 -13.27
C LYS A 49 -6.92 -26.40 -12.69
N ARG A 50 -6.04 -27.05 -11.92
CA ARG A 50 -6.30 -28.36 -11.30
C ARG A 50 -7.26 -28.29 -10.12
N ALA A 51 -7.16 -27.25 -9.29
CA ALA A 51 -8.08 -27.04 -8.17
C ALA A 51 -9.54 -26.88 -8.62
N PHE A 52 -9.77 -26.34 -9.83
CA PHE A 52 -11.11 -26.22 -10.43
C PHE A 52 -11.55 -27.44 -11.25
N ALA A 53 -10.63 -28.24 -11.79
CA ALA A 53 -10.98 -29.48 -12.48
C ALA A 53 -11.64 -30.52 -11.54
N ASP A 54 -11.28 -30.49 -10.26
CA ASP A 54 -11.88 -31.34 -9.21
C ASP A 54 -13.27 -30.85 -8.75
N LEU A 55 -13.74 -29.69 -9.25
CA LEU A 55 -15.06 -29.12 -8.98
C LEU A 55 -16.09 -29.36 -10.10
N GLY A 56 -15.70 -30.07 -11.18
CA GLY A 56 -16.65 -30.56 -12.18
C GLY A 56 -17.62 -31.59 -11.57
N PRO A 57 -18.87 -31.73 -12.06
CA PRO A 57 -19.84 -32.62 -11.46
C PRO A 57 -19.32 -34.06 -11.51
N LYS A 58 -19.04 -34.63 -10.32
CA LYS A 58 -18.66 -36.04 -10.17
C LYS A 58 -19.74 -36.91 -10.81
N LYS A 59 -19.39 -37.63 -11.88
CA LYS A 59 -20.20 -38.74 -12.40
C LYS A 59 -20.39 -39.75 -11.27
N GLN A 60 -21.63 -39.89 -10.83
CA GLN A 60 -22.04 -40.89 -9.86
C GLN A 60 -22.72 -42.02 -10.65
N ASP A 61 -21.98 -43.09 -10.94
CA ASP A 61 -22.55 -44.33 -11.44
C ASP A 61 -23.20 -45.09 -10.28
N SER A 62 -24.53 -45.22 -10.31
CA SER A 62 -25.31 -46.44 -10.05
C SER A 62 -26.79 -46.11 -9.85
N GLU A 63 -27.60 -46.46 -10.84
CA GLU A 63 -29.06 -46.58 -10.72
C GLU A 63 -29.46 -47.69 -9.71
N PRO A 64 -30.65 -47.59 -9.10
CA PRO A 64 -31.78 -48.35 -9.66
C PRO A 64 -33.13 -47.61 -9.74
N LYS A 65 -33.81 -47.89 -10.86
CA LYS A 65 -35.18 -47.59 -11.34
C LYS A 65 -36.32 -47.76 -10.33
N ILE A 66 -37.42 -46.97 -10.46
CA ILE A 66 -38.85 -47.39 -10.67
C ILE A 66 -39.67 -46.18 -11.29
N PRO A 67 -40.93 -46.30 -11.78
CA PRO A 67 -41.33 -46.25 -13.19
C PRO A 67 -42.20 -45.03 -13.61
N ALA A 68 -42.46 -44.93 -14.92
CA ALA A 68 -43.10 -43.83 -15.65
C ALA A 68 -44.64 -43.69 -15.52
N ALA A 69 -45.13 -42.45 -15.72
CA ALA A 69 -46.40 -42.07 -16.38
C ALA A 69 -46.39 -40.54 -16.66
N GLU A 70 -46.19 -40.08 -17.91
CA GLU A 70 -47.21 -39.57 -18.88
C GLU A 70 -47.85 -38.21 -18.51
N THR A 71 -47.40 -37.08 -19.09
CA THR A 71 -47.98 -36.27 -20.22
C THR A 71 -48.07 -34.80 -19.73
N ALA A 72 -47.91 -33.68 -20.45
CA ALA A 72 -47.84 -33.32 -21.87
C ALA A 72 -47.02 -32.01 -22.06
N GLU A 73 -46.79 -31.66 -23.32
CA GLU A 73 -45.83 -30.74 -23.96
C GLU A 73 -45.83 -29.23 -23.56
N SER A 74 -44.63 -28.62 -23.47
CA SER A 74 -44.06 -27.71 -24.51
C SER A 74 -43.00 -26.74 -23.93
N SER A 75 -41.76 -26.83 -24.43
CA SER A 75 -40.85 -25.69 -24.65
C SER A 75 -39.51 -26.23 -25.17
N HIS A 76 -39.14 -25.75 -26.36
CA HIS A 76 -37.89 -26.08 -27.02
C HIS A 76 -36.69 -25.65 -26.17
N LYS A 77 -35.78 -26.61 -25.93
CA LYS A 77 -34.43 -26.39 -25.41
C LYS A 77 -33.63 -25.51 -26.38
N GLN A 78 -33.06 -24.42 -25.87
CA GLN A 78 -31.85 -23.82 -26.40
C GLN A 78 -30.68 -24.22 -25.49
N ALA A 79 -29.61 -24.74 -26.08
CA ALA A 79 -28.40 -25.14 -25.37
C ALA A 79 -27.71 -23.93 -24.70
N PRO A 80 -26.96 -24.10 -23.59
CA PRO A 80 -26.27 -22.99 -22.95
C PRO A 80 -25.10 -22.53 -23.84
N GLY A 81 -25.29 -21.38 -24.49
CA GLY A 81 -24.21 -20.65 -25.15
C GLY A 81 -23.17 -20.21 -24.13
N GLU A 82 -21.91 -20.24 -24.57
CA GLU A 82 -20.70 -19.95 -23.81
C GLU A 82 -20.81 -18.64 -23.02
N GLU A 83 -20.42 -18.69 -21.74
CA GLU A 83 -20.46 -17.56 -20.82
C GLU A 83 -19.61 -16.37 -21.31
N SER A 84 -18.72 -16.55 -22.28
CA SER A 84 -17.84 -15.53 -22.87
C SER A 84 -18.58 -14.42 -23.61
N ASP A 85 -19.76 -14.67 -24.20
CA ASP A 85 -20.44 -13.72 -25.11
C ASP A 85 -21.35 -12.68 -24.41
N ARG A 86 -21.42 -12.66 -23.07
CA ARG A 86 -22.21 -11.64 -22.37
C ARG A 86 -21.47 -10.28 -22.31
N PRO A 87 -22.15 -9.16 -22.59
CA PRO A 87 -21.54 -7.83 -22.54
C PRO A 87 -21.10 -7.43 -21.12
N ILE A 88 -20.00 -6.67 -21.02
CA ILE A 88 -19.38 -6.21 -19.76
C ILE A 88 -20.31 -5.28 -18.96
N LEU A 89 -21.12 -4.52 -19.69
CA LEU A 89 -22.33 -3.83 -19.25
C LEU A 89 -23.42 -4.33 -20.20
N ALA A 90 -24.36 -5.14 -19.72
CA ALA A 90 -25.27 -5.91 -20.57
C ALA A 90 -26.04 -5.02 -21.56
N SER A 91 -25.80 -5.18 -22.87
CA SER A 91 -26.75 -4.74 -23.90
C SER A 91 -28.07 -5.50 -23.69
N GLY A 92 -29.19 -4.77 -23.60
CA GLY A 92 -30.48 -5.29 -23.15
C GLY A 92 -31.05 -4.52 -21.96
N GLU A 93 -31.45 -5.21 -20.88
CA GLU A 93 -32.02 -4.57 -19.69
C GLU A 93 -31.08 -3.54 -19.02
N GLY A 94 -29.76 -3.82 -19.01
CA GLY A 94 -28.75 -2.90 -18.45
C GLY A 94 -28.74 -1.54 -19.13
N PHE A 95 -28.93 -1.50 -20.44
CA PHE A 95 -29.13 -0.28 -21.22
C PHE A 95 -30.40 0.46 -20.80
N ALA A 96 -31.53 -0.24 -20.68
CA ALA A 96 -32.79 0.35 -20.26
C ALA A 96 -32.73 0.96 -18.84
N TYR A 97 -31.88 0.42 -17.95
CA TYR A 97 -31.68 0.96 -16.60
C TYR A 97 -30.87 2.28 -16.57
N LEU A 98 -30.20 2.64 -17.68
CA LEU A 98 -29.39 3.86 -17.80
C LEU A 98 -30.09 4.99 -18.57
N THR A 99 -31.26 4.75 -19.17
CA THR A 99 -31.97 5.74 -20.00
C THR A 99 -32.17 7.08 -19.30
N ALA A 100 -32.58 7.08 -18.02
CA ALA A 100 -32.80 8.32 -17.28
C ALA A 100 -31.51 9.16 -17.09
N PHE A 101 -30.34 8.51 -16.97
CA PHE A 101 -29.06 9.20 -16.96
C PHE A 101 -28.70 9.75 -18.34
N PHE A 102 -28.98 8.99 -19.41
CA PHE A 102 -28.76 9.44 -20.79
C PHE A 102 -29.64 10.63 -21.18
N ASP A 103 -30.91 10.64 -20.77
CA ASP A 103 -31.81 11.79 -20.93
C ASP A 103 -31.23 13.06 -20.27
N ARG A 104 -30.64 12.91 -19.08
CA ARG A 104 -29.98 14.02 -18.36
C ARG A 104 -28.67 14.46 -19.03
N LEU A 105 -27.91 13.54 -19.61
CA LEU A 105 -26.71 13.88 -20.40
C LEU A 105 -27.08 14.68 -21.65
N ASP A 106 -28.09 14.23 -22.41
CA ASP A 106 -28.58 14.95 -23.60
C ASP A 106 -29.09 16.35 -23.22
N THR A 107 -29.87 16.46 -22.14
CA THR A 107 -30.32 17.76 -21.60
C THR A 107 -29.14 18.68 -21.25
N LEU A 108 -28.09 18.15 -20.62
CA LEU A 108 -26.89 18.91 -20.30
C LEU A 108 -26.18 19.39 -21.57
N GLU A 109 -26.04 18.55 -22.59
CA GLU A 109 -25.41 18.93 -23.85
C GLU A 109 -26.20 20.03 -24.59
N GLN A 110 -27.53 19.92 -24.60
CA GLN A 110 -28.40 20.95 -25.17
C GLN A 110 -28.27 22.28 -24.41
N SER A 111 -28.29 22.23 -23.08
CA SER A 111 -28.11 23.40 -22.21
C SER A 111 -26.75 24.07 -22.44
N ARG A 112 -25.69 23.28 -22.59
CA ARG A 112 -24.34 23.79 -22.90
C ARG A 112 -24.28 24.48 -24.26
N LYS A 113 -24.98 23.94 -25.28
CA LYS A 113 -25.06 24.55 -26.62
C LYS A 113 -25.84 25.87 -26.61
N SER A 114 -26.87 25.99 -25.76
CA SER A 114 -27.65 27.23 -25.60
C SER A 114 -27.05 28.23 -24.62
N GLY A 115 -26.05 27.82 -23.82
CA GLY A 115 -25.43 28.64 -22.77
C GLY A 115 -26.24 28.70 -21.46
N GLU A 116 -27.21 27.80 -21.29
CA GLU A 116 -28.01 27.67 -20.08
C GLU A 116 -27.22 26.98 -18.95
N SER A 117 -27.58 27.30 -17.69
CA SER A 117 -26.99 26.67 -16.51
C SER A 117 -27.66 25.32 -16.26
N ASP A 118 -26.94 24.23 -16.50
CA ASP A 118 -27.32 22.89 -16.03
C ASP A 118 -26.07 22.15 -15.54
N VAL A 119 -26.15 21.57 -14.34
CA VAL A 119 -25.07 20.80 -13.73
C VAL A 119 -25.61 19.42 -13.44
N LEU A 120 -25.00 18.42 -14.07
CA LEU A 120 -25.31 17.02 -13.87
C LEU A 120 -24.47 16.48 -12.71
N ARG A 121 -25.10 15.91 -11.70
CA ARG A 121 -24.41 15.33 -10.53
C ARG A 121 -24.28 13.81 -10.64
N ILE A 122 -23.07 13.32 -10.43
CA ILE A 122 -22.77 11.89 -10.28
C ILE A 122 -22.27 11.67 -8.84
N LEU A 123 -22.91 10.74 -8.13
CA LEU A 123 -22.47 10.31 -6.80
C LEU A 123 -21.84 8.92 -6.90
N HIS A 124 -20.57 8.79 -6.55
CA HIS A 124 -19.87 7.51 -6.55
C HIS A 124 -19.50 7.12 -5.12
N PHE A 125 -20.25 6.16 -4.57
CA PHE A 125 -19.97 5.57 -3.27
C PHE A 125 -19.05 4.37 -3.41
N GLY A 126 -18.01 4.30 -2.57
CA GLY A 126 -17.14 3.13 -2.53
C GLY A 126 -16.34 2.97 -1.25
N ASP A 127 -15.49 1.96 -1.25
CA ASP A 127 -14.63 1.57 -0.15
C ASP A 127 -13.15 1.93 -0.41
N SER A 128 -12.21 1.17 0.18
CA SER A 128 -10.77 1.43 0.04
C SER A 128 -10.26 1.38 -1.40
N ILE A 129 -10.98 0.77 -2.35
CA ILE A 129 -10.56 0.77 -3.77
C ILE A 129 -10.54 2.18 -4.37
N MET A 130 -11.44 3.06 -3.93
CA MET A 130 -11.52 4.45 -4.37
C MET A 130 -10.71 5.42 -3.52
N TRP A 131 -10.08 4.94 -2.44
CA TRP A 131 -9.39 5.79 -1.48
C TRP A 131 -8.25 6.59 -2.13
N GLY A 132 -8.04 7.82 -1.65
CA GLY A 132 -7.04 8.73 -2.21
C GLY A 132 -7.33 9.14 -3.65
N ASP A 133 -8.61 9.18 -4.06
CA ASP A 133 -9.02 9.53 -5.43
C ASP A 133 -8.46 8.57 -6.52
N ASN A 134 -8.05 7.35 -6.15
CA ASN A 134 -7.35 6.38 -7.01
C ASN A 134 -8.10 5.99 -8.31
N LEU A 135 -9.43 6.17 -8.35
CA LEU A 135 -10.30 5.86 -9.49
C LEU A 135 -11.21 7.05 -9.85
N SER A 136 -11.76 7.73 -8.83
CA SER A 136 -12.71 8.83 -8.99
C SER A 136 -12.14 10.02 -9.74
N ILE A 137 -10.83 10.26 -9.64
CA ILE A 137 -10.14 11.33 -10.35
C ILE A 137 -10.28 11.19 -11.87
N LYS A 138 -9.97 10.00 -12.37
CA LYS A 138 -9.99 9.69 -13.79
C LYS A 138 -11.41 9.65 -14.33
N MET A 139 -12.35 9.10 -13.56
CA MET A 139 -13.77 9.15 -13.90
C MET A 139 -14.24 10.59 -14.08
N LYS A 140 -13.89 11.47 -13.13
CA LYS A 140 -14.23 12.89 -13.20
C LYS A 140 -13.60 13.55 -14.43
N ASP A 141 -12.29 13.36 -14.66
CA ASP A 141 -11.60 13.94 -15.81
C ASP A 141 -12.25 13.54 -17.14
N LEU A 142 -12.62 12.26 -17.30
CA LEU A 142 -13.27 11.76 -18.50
C LEU A 142 -14.65 12.39 -18.73
N PHE A 143 -15.50 12.43 -17.69
CA PHE A 143 -16.81 13.08 -17.82
C PHE A 143 -16.70 14.58 -18.04
N GLN A 144 -15.79 15.27 -17.35
CA GLN A 144 -15.64 16.73 -17.45
C GLN A 144 -14.98 17.16 -18.76
N SER A 145 -14.10 16.34 -19.32
CA SER A 145 -13.54 16.53 -20.67
C SER A 145 -14.66 16.60 -21.72
N ASP A 146 -15.58 15.64 -21.67
CA ASP A 146 -16.55 15.46 -22.75
C ASP A 146 -17.82 16.31 -22.51
N PHE A 147 -18.28 16.37 -21.26
CA PHE A 147 -19.53 17.03 -20.88
C PHE A 147 -19.34 18.35 -20.11
N GLY A 148 -18.11 18.83 -19.98
CA GLY A 148 -17.77 20.10 -19.33
C GLY A 148 -17.52 19.98 -17.83
N ASP A 149 -16.69 20.88 -17.30
CA ASP A 149 -16.33 20.94 -15.89
C ASP A 149 -17.47 21.54 -15.05
N GLY A 150 -18.24 20.67 -14.39
CA GLY A 150 -19.31 21.04 -13.45
C GLY A 150 -18.82 21.39 -12.04
N GLY A 151 -17.51 21.42 -11.81
CA GLY A 151 -16.86 21.65 -10.52
C GLY A 151 -16.55 20.36 -9.75
N ARG A 152 -16.20 20.50 -8.47
CA ARG A 152 -15.69 19.37 -7.66
C ARG A 152 -16.81 18.46 -7.14
N GLY A 153 -18.03 18.99 -7.01
CA GLY A 153 -19.14 18.32 -6.36
C GLY A 153 -19.01 18.33 -4.84
N LEU A 154 -19.44 17.24 -4.20
CA LEU A 154 -19.43 17.10 -2.75
C LEU A 154 -17.99 17.11 -2.20
N VAL A 155 -17.75 17.98 -1.23
CA VAL A 155 -16.50 18.08 -0.46
C VAL A 155 -16.78 17.90 1.03
N ASN A 156 -15.77 17.46 1.77
CA ASN A 156 -15.86 17.35 3.22
C ASN A 156 -15.61 18.70 3.89
N ILE A 157 -16.28 19.00 4.99
CA ILE A 157 -16.00 20.22 5.80
C ILE A 157 -14.60 20.14 6.41
N ILE A 158 -14.21 18.97 6.90
CA ILE A 158 -12.85 18.73 7.38
C ILE A 158 -12.36 17.46 6.69
N ASP A 159 -11.20 17.54 6.05
CA ASP A 159 -10.55 16.37 5.48
C ASP A 159 -10.04 15.44 6.59
N SER A 160 -10.23 14.15 6.38
CA SER A 160 -9.52 13.10 7.10
C SER A 160 -8.52 12.42 6.16
N PRO A 161 -7.48 11.74 6.66
CA PRO A 161 -6.63 10.90 5.82
C PRO A 161 -7.42 9.91 4.96
N SER A 162 -8.57 9.43 5.46
CA SER A 162 -9.49 8.53 4.75
C SER A 162 -10.38 9.19 3.68
N SER A 163 -10.37 10.52 3.57
CA SER A 163 -11.27 11.29 2.68
C SER A 163 -10.61 12.48 1.99
N ALA A 164 -9.29 12.61 2.09
CA ALA A 164 -8.50 13.62 1.42
C ALA A 164 -8.56 13.43 -0.10
N LEU A 165 -8.84 14.52 -0.81
CA LEU A 165 -9.02 14.55 -2.26
C LEU A 165 -7.75 15.13 -2.90
N GLN A 166 -7.20 14.51 -3.94
CA GLN A 166 -5.86 14.91 -4.44
C GLN A 166 -5.82 16.30 -5.09
N GLU A 167 -6.93 16.73 -5.67
CA GLU A 167 -7.00 17.88 -6.59
C GLU A 167 -7.71 19.10 -5.99
N HIS A 168 -8.09 18.97 -4.74
CA HIS A 168 -8.84 19.95 -3.98
C HIS A 168 -8.17 20.09 -2.62
N LYS A 169 -7.89 21.32 -2.23
CA LYS A 169 -7.24 21.59 -0.96
C LYS A 169 -8.25 22.11 0.05
N ASN A 170 -8.45 21.33 1.11
CA ASN A 170 -9.18 21.74 2.30
C ASN A 170 -8.19 22.27 3.35
N ASP A 171 -8.18 23.59 3.58
CA ASP A 171 -7.30 24.25 4.55
C ASP A 171 -7.93 24.38 5.95
N THR A 172 -9.01 23.65 6.21
CA THR A 172 -9.76 23.68 7.47
C THR A 172 -8.97 23.02 8.60
N ARG A 173 -8.67 23.77 9.67
CA ARG A 173 -7.83 23.27 10.76
C ARG A 173 -8.61 22.71 11.95
N ARG A 174 -9.59 23.46 12.48
CA ARG A 174 -10.35 23.14 13.70
C ARG A 174 -11.70 23.87 13.71
N GLY A 175 -12.58 23.50 14.64
CA GLY A 175 -13.83 24.23 14.92
C GLY A 175 -15.10 23.41 14.67
N PHE A 176 -14.98 22.22 14.09
CA PHE A 176 -16.11 21.32 13.90
C PHE A 176 -15.91 19.99 14.65
N ARG A 177 -17.03 19.43 15.10
CA ARG A 177 -17.15 18.03 15.48
C ARG A 177 -17.59 17.27 14.23
N VAL A 178 -16.75 16.35 13.77
CA VAL A 178 -17.12 15.38 12.75
C VAL A 178 -17.34 14.05 13.44
N LYS A 179 -18.49 13.41 13.21
CA LYS A 179 -18.62 11.97 13.50
C LYS A 179 -18.74 11.23 12.18
N THR A 180 -18.04 10.11 12.12
CA THR A 180 -18.13 9.15 11.03
C THR A 180 -18.47 7.78 11.60
N ILE A 181 -18.50 6.79 10.71
CA ILE A 181 -18.97 5.45 10.99
C ILE A 181 -17.83 4.67 11.65
N PRO A 182 -18.08 3.92 12.73
CA PRO A 182 -17.09 3.03 13.31
C PRO A 182 -16.76 1.88 12.34
N PHE A 183 -15.48 1.53 12.25
CA PHE A 183 -14.91 0.57 11.30
C PHE A 183 -15.49 -0.86 11.39
N GLU A 184 -16.11 -1.22 12.53
CA GLU A 184 -16.48 -2.60 12.88
C GLU A 184 -17.99 -2.82 13.11
N SER A 185 -18.87 -2.06 12.47
CA SER A 185 -20.33 -2.24 12.67
C SER A 185 -20.94 -3.26 11.70
N PHE A 186 -20.89 -4.54 12.08
CA PHE A 186 -21.71 -5.61 11.48
C PHE A 186 -23.13 -5.67 12.07
N THR A 187 -23.35 -4.91 13.14
CA THR A 187 -24.61 -4.67 13.83
C THR A 187 -25.14 -3.30 13.42
N ILE A 188 -26.46 -3.12 13.37
CA ILE A 188 -27.14 -1.96 12.75
C ILE A 188 -27.72 -1.02 13.83
N PRO A 189 -26.95 -0.41 14.75
CA PRO A 189 -27.51 0.68 15.54
C PRO A 189 -27.62 1.92 14.64
N LEU A 190 -28.85 2.42 14.50
CA LEU A 190 -29.08 3.70 13.82
C LEU A 190 -28.26 4.79 14.51
N THR A 191 -27.52 5.56 13.71
CA THR A 191 -26.66 6.64 14.22
C THR A 191 -27.22 7.98 13.78
N PRO A 192 -27.93 8.70 14.67
CA PRO A 192 -28.66 9.92 14.28
C PRO A 192 -27.75 11.07 13.88
N PHE A 193 -26.46 10.98 14.17
CA PHE A 193 -25.52 12.02 13.76
C PHE A 193 -25.17 11.94 12.27
N LEU A 194 -25.20 10.76 11.65
CA LEU A 194 -24.73 10.57 10.28
C LEU A 194 -25.63 11.28 9.26
N GLY A 195 -25.02 11.96 8.29
CA GLY A 195 -25.66 12.37 7.04
C GLY A 195 -25.68 11.23 6.01
N PHE A 196 -26.27 11.48 4.84
CA PHE A 196 -26.44 10.48 3.77
C PHE A 196 -25.11 9.92 3.25
N SER A 197 -24.02 10.70 3.33
CA SER A 197 -22.66 10.31 2.92
C SER A 197 -21.91 9.50 3.99
N GLY A 198 -22.55 9.17 5.12
CA GLY A 198 -21.90 8.50 6.25
C GLY A 198 -21.00 9.41 7.09
N GLY A 199 -21.17 10.72 6.96
CA GLY A 199 -20.55 11.73 7.80
C GLY A 199 -21.46 12.94 7.93
N ALA A 200 -21.27 13.70 9.00
CA ALA A 200 -21.79 15.04 9.16
C ALA A 200 -20.80 15.87 9.96
N ALA A 201 -20.80 17.19 9.77
CA ALA A 201 -20.04 18.10 10.60
C ALA A 201 -20.98 18.96 11.44
N GLN A 202 -20.56 19.33 12.65
CA GLN A 202 -21.29 20.26 13.51
C GLN A 202 -20.31 21.34 13.99
N PRO A 203 -20.60 22.64 13.81
CA PRO A 203 -19.72 23.69 14.32
C PRO A 203 -19.77 23.70 15.85
N LEU A 204 -18.60 23.83 16.48
CA LEU A 204 -18.44 23.83 17.94
C LEU A 204 -18.17 25.20 18.55
N ILE A 205 -17.67 26.13 17.73
CA ILE A 205 -17.25 27.47 18.16
C ILE A 205 -17.72 28.49 17.12
N ALA A 206 -17.98 29.73 17.54
CA ALA A 206 -18.46 30.79 16.65
C ALA A 206 -17.51 31.10 15.49
N SER A 207 -16.21 30.81 15.64
CA SER A 207 -15.18 30.99 14.59
C SER A 207 -15.00 29.77 13.68
N ALA A 208 -15.88 28.76 13.76
CA ALA A 208 -15.81 27.58 12.91
C ALA A 208 -16.04 27.97 11.44
N GLN A 209 -15.01 27.79 10.62
CA GLN A 209 -15.05 28.05 9.19
C GLN A 209 -14.33 26.93 8.44
N THR A 210 -14.89 26.54 7.29
CA THR A 210 -14.24 25.65 6.33
C THR A 210 -13.63 26.44 5.19
N VAL A 211 -12.44 26.05 4.74
CA VAL A 211 -11.66 26.77 3.74
C VAL A 211 -11.28 25.84 2.60
N HIS A 212 -11.68 26.20 1.39
CA HIS A 212 -11.54 25.37 0.19
C HIS A 212 -10.80 26.11 -0.91
N SER A 213 -9.90 25.42 -1.62
CA SER A 213 -9.21 25.98 -2.78
C SER A 213 -8.87 24.96 -3.86
N ILE A 214 -8.74 25.44 -5.10
CA ILE A 214 -8.34 24.66 -6.29
C ILE A 214 -7.20 25.37 -7.06
N PRO A 215 -6.31 24.63 -7.74
CA PRO A 215 -5.22 25.20 -8.53
C PRO A 215 -5.71 25.96 -9.78
N GLU A 216 -4.95 26.96 -10.24
CA GLU A 216 -5.34 27.86 -11.35
C GLU A 216 -5.44 27.18 -12.72
N GLU A 217 -4.55 26.23 -13.02
CA GLU A 217 -4.35 25.75 -14.40
C GLU A 217 -5.32 24.64 -14.83
N ARG A 218 -6.00 23.97 -13.88
CA ARG A 218 -6.71 22.70 -14.17
C ARG A 218 -8.23 22.77 -14.12
N PHE A 219 -8.80 23.57 -13.23
CA PHE A 219 -10.26 23.57 -12.98
C PHE A 219 -10.86 24.94 -13.28
N SER A 220 -12.14 24.96 -13.61
CA SER A 220 -12.90 26.20 -13.70
C SER A 220 -13.16 26.76 -12.29
N PRO A 221 -13.19 28.09 -12.10
CA PRO A 221 -13.61 28.67 -10.83
C PRO A 221 -15.04 28.27 -10.48
N TRP A 222 -15.32 28.02 -9.20
CA TRP A 222 -16.66 27.74 -8.72
C TRP A 222 -17.54 28.98 -8.84
N THR A 223 -18.77 28.78 -9.28
CA THR A 223 -19.78 29.83 -9.39
C THR A 223 -21.05 29.49 -8.61
N ARG A 224 -21.08 28.34 -7.94
CA ARG A 224 -22.21 27.88 -7.14
C ARG A 224 -21.74 27.10 -5.92
N VAL A 225 -22.36 27.40 -4.79
CA VAL A 225 -22.18 26.67 -3.53
C VAL A 225 -23.52 26.10 -3.12
N THR A 226 -23.58 24.80 -2.84
CA THR A 226 -24.77 24.17 -2.25
C THR A 226 -24.45 23.63 -0.88
N VAL A 227 -25.21 24.03 0.13
CA VAL A 227 -25.10 23.52 1.49
C VAL A 227 -26.29 22.62 1.79
N LEU A 228 -26.02 21.40 2.23
CA LEU A 228 -27.03 20.46 2.72
C LEU A 228 -27.03 20.47 4.25
N PHE A 229 -28.03 21.10 4.84
CA PHE A 229 -28.23 21.16 6.27
C PHE A 229 -29.01 19.94 6.78
N GLY A 230 -28.47 19.23 7.76
CA GLY A 230 -29.17 18.22 8.52
C GLY A 230 -29.94 18.84 9.70
N ASN A 231 -31.12 18.29 10.01
CA ASN A 231 -31.91 18.76 11.15
C ASN A 231 -31.27 18.28 12.46
N ALA A 232 -30.68 19.21 13.23
CA ALA A 232 -29.96 18.87 14.44
C ALA A 232 -30.88 18.44 15.60
N SER A 233 -32.21 18.65 15.51
CA SER A 233 -33.17 18.07 16.46
C SER A 233 -33.18 16.54 16.42
N ARG A 234 -32.62 15.90 15.39
CA ARG A 234 -32.41 14.44 15.39
C ARG A 234 -31.42 13.94 16.46
N LEU A 235 -30.68 14.86 17.11
CA LEU A 235 -29.76 14.53 18.20
C LEU A 235 -30.42 14.59 19.59
N SER A 236 -31.63 15.12 19.71
CA SER A 236 -32.33 15.29 20.99
C SER A 236 -32.92 13.98 21.50
N ASP A 237 -33.16 13.92 22.81
CA ASP A 237 -33.88 12.79 23.42
C ASP A 237 -35.37 12.76 23.03
N THR A 238 -35.93 13.89 22.60
CA THR A 238 -37.29 13.95 22.05
C THR A 238 -37.42 13.19 20.74
N TRP A 239 -36.47 13.35 19.81
CA TRP A 239 -36.47 12.56 18.58
C TRP A 239 -36.30 11.05 18.86
N LYS A 240 -35.46 10.68 19.85
CA LYS A 240 -35.30 9.27 20.26
C LYS A 240 -36.58 8.65 20.82
N SER A 241 -37.46 9.45 21.43
CA SER A 241 -38.66 8.96 22.12
C SER A 241 -39.93 8.97 21.26
N ASN A 242 -40.08 9.92 20.33
CA ASN A 242 -41.30 10.02 19.51
C ASN A 242 -41.06 10.28 18.01
N GLY A 243 -39.81 10.35 17.55
CA GLY A 243 -39.45 10.53 16.14
C GLY A 243 -39.83 11.88 15.52
N LYS A 244 -40.30 12.84 16.32
CA LYS A 244 -40.72 14.17 15.84
C LYS A 244 -39.50 15.07 15.62
N LEU A 245 -39.48 15.77 14.50
CA LEU A 245 -38.47 16.77 14.17
C LEU A 245 -39.07 18.17 14.33
N GLU A 246 -38.28 19.09 14.90
CA GLU A 246 -38.65 20.50 15.02
C GLU A 246 -38.13 21.26 13.80
N GLU A 247 -38.86 22.29 13.40
CA GLU A 247 -38.44 23.18 12.32
C GLU A 247 -37.24 24.03 12.78
N GLN A 248 -36.17 24.05 11.99
CA GLN A 248 -34.94 24.77 12.30
C GLN A 248 -34.55 25.67 11.13
N ASN A 249 -34.12 26.91 11.40
CA ASN A 249 -33.56 27.79 10.39
C ASN A 249 -32.04 27.77 10.49
N TYR A 250 -31.33 27.58 9.39
CA TYR A 250 -29.87 27.61 9.40
C TYR A 250 -29.35 28.57 8.33
N SER A 251 -28.16 29.10 8.59
CA SER A 251 -27.45 29.98 7.67
C SER A 251 -25.99 29.53 7.54
N ALA A 252 -25.44 29.71 6.35
CA ALA A 252 -24.02 29.63 6.07
C ALA A 252 -23.57 30.93 5.40
N HIS A 253 -22.49 31.51 5.91
CA HIS A 253 -21.87 32.71 5.36
C HIS A 253 -20.71 32.29 4.46
N VAL A 254 -20.79 32.61 3.17
CA VAL A 254 -19.83 32.22 2.14
C VAL A 254 -19.05 33.47 1.72
N LEU A 255 -17.73 33.45 1.84
CA LEU A 255 -16.82 34.53 1.42
C LEU A 255 -15.92 34.02 0.30
N SER A 256 -16.01 34.66 -0.86
CA SER A 256 -15.03 34.51 -1.95
C SER A 256 -13.79 35.31 -1.62
N GLU A 257 -12.62 34.67 -1.53
CA GLU A 257 -11.37 35.38 -1.33
C GLU A 257 -10.91 36.12 -2.59
N ASP A 258 -11.24 35.60 -3.77
CA ASP A 258 -10.82 36.17 -5.05
C ASP A 258 -11.55 37.49 -5.35
N SER A 259 -12.86 37.56 -5.05
CA SER A 259 -13.68 38.76 -5.27
C SER A 259 -13.91 39.58 -4.01
N ASN A 260 -13.54 39.06 -2.83
CA ASN A 260 -13.81 39.64 -1.51
C ASN A 260 -15.29 39.97 -1.27
N LYS A 261 -16.21 39.22 -1.89
CA LYS A 261 -17.66 39.33 -1.69
C LYS A 261 -18.20 38.22 -0.80
N SER A 262 -19.19 38.58 0.03
CA SER A 262 -19.88 37.68 0.95
C SER A 262 -21.31 37.39 0.48
N TYR A 263 -21.77 36.17 0.75
CA TYR A 263 -23.10 35.67 0.40
C TYR A 263 -23.66 34.85 1.57
N ASP A 264 -24.98 34.91 1.77
CA ASP A 264 -25.66 34.19 2.85
C ASP A 264 -26.62 33.14 2.31
N ALA A 265 -26.32 31.87 2.58
CA ALA A 265 -27.19 30.76 2.22
C ALA A 265 -28.06 30.39 3.43
N THR A 266 -29.36 30.68 3.37
CA THR A 266 -30.31 30.41 4.45
C THR A 266 -31.31 29.32 4.06
N ALA A 267 -31.65 28.43 4.99
CA ALA A 267 -32.59 27.33 4.76
C ALA A 267 -33.47 27.07 6.00
N THR A 268 -34.75 26.79 5.77
CA THR A 268 -35.69 26.32 6.79
C THR A 268 -35.82 24.79 6.69
N VAL A 269 -35.21 24.08 7.63
CA VAL A 269 -35.20 22.62 7.71
C VAL A 269 -36.42 22.11 8.47
N LYS A 270 -37.45 21.69 7.74
CA LYS A 270 -38.69 21.10 8.30
C LYS A 270 -38.61 19.59 8.52
N GLY A 271 -37.83 18.91 7.66
CA GLY A 271 -37.66 17.45 7.66
C GLY A 271 -36.32 17.02 8.26
N SER A 272 -35.78 15.90 7.80
CA SER A 272 -34.47 15.39 8.23
C SER A 272 -33.28 16.19 7.71
N CYS A 273 -33.44 16.87 6.58
CA CYS A 273 -32.46 17.75 5.96
C CYS A 273 -33.12 18.76 5.00
N GLU A 274 -32.38 19.77 4.55
CA GLU A 274 -32.76 20.70 3.47
C GLU A 274 -31.48 21.21 2.77
N SER A 275 -31.56 21.47 1.47
CA SER A 275 -30.45 22.03 0.69
C SER A 275 -30.73 23.47 0.28
N VAL A 276 -29.71 24.32 0.33
CA VAL A 276 -29.74 25.67 -0.25
C VAL A 276 -28.59 25.80 -1.24
N SER A 277 -28.92 26.18 -2.48
CA SER A 277 -27.94 26.48 -3.53
C SER A 277 -27.88 27.99 -3.73
N LEU A 278 -26.67 28.53 -3.78
CA LEU A 278 -26.44 29.96 -3.93
C LEU A 278 -25.44 30.22 -5.07
N PRO A 279 -25.79 31.07 -6.05
CA PRO A 279 -24.83 31.54 -7.05
C PRO A 279 -23.83 32.50 -6.41
N ILE A 280 -22.56 32.37 -6.77
CA ILE A 280 -21.46 33.23 -6.33
C ILE A 280 -20.67 33.73 -7.54
N ASP A 281 -19.90 34.80 -7.34
CA ASP A 281 -18.91 35.23 -8.33
C ASP A 281 -17.88 34.10 -8.54
N PRO A 282 -17.36 33.91 -9.76
CA PRO A 282 -16.32 32.93 -10.06
C PRO A 282 -15.16 33.02 -9.06
N THR A 283 -14.88 31.92 -8.38
CA THR A 283 -13.84 31.88 -7.34
C THR A 283 -13.16 30.53 -7.23
N ARG A 284 -11.87 30.55 -6.98
CA ARG A 284 -11.01 29.39 -6.75
C ARG A 284 -10.74 29.18 -5.27
N LYS A 285 -11.13 30.14 -4.41
CA LYS A 285 -10.90 30.06 -2.97
C LYS A 285 -12.05 30.64 -2.16
N LEU A 286 -12.59 29.81 -1.28
CA LEU A 286 -13.77 30.11 -0.48
C LEU A 286 -13.52 29.87 1.00
N LYS A 287 -14.11 30.73 1.83
CA LYS A 287 -14.31 30.51 3.26
C LYS A 287 -15.80 30.41 3.55
N ILE A 288 -16.21 29.42 4.31
CA ILE A 288 -17.62 29.21 4.67
C ILE A 288 -17.73 29.05 6.17
N SER A 289 -18.49 29.91 6.85
CA SER A 289 -18.76 29.82 8.29
C SER A 289 -20.23 29.53 8.58
N PHE A 290 -20.48 28.97 9.77
CA PHE A 290 -21.80 28.53 10.21
C PHE A 290 -22.06 29.06 11.62
N ASP A 291 -23.31 29.41 11.94
CA ASP A 291 -23.66 29.89 13.27
C ASP A 291 -23.63 28.75 14.31
N ALA A 292 -22.55 28.71 15.09
CA ALA A 292 -22.36 27.76 16.17
C ALA A 292 -23.11 28.13 17.47
N THR A 293 -23.64 29.36 17.57
CA THR A 293 -24.33 29.83 18.80
C THR A 293 -25.77 29.34 18.88
N ARG A 294 -26.31 28.85 17.76
CA ARG A 294 -27.64 28.26 17.69
C ARG A 294 -27.70 26.93 18.44
N THR A 295 -28.81 26.67 19.13
CA THR A 295 -29.06 25.41 19.83
C THR A 295 -30.32 24.72 19.31
N PRO A 296 -30.25 23.49 18.78
CA PRO A 296 -29.02 22.75 18.49
C PRO A 296 -28.26 23.34 17.27
N ALA A 297 -26.93 23.35 17.34
CA ALA A 297 -26.06 23.84 16.27
C ALA A 297 -26.28 23.02 14.98
N PRO A 298 -26.21 23.65 13.78
CA PRO A 298 -26.54 22.99 12.52
C PRO A 298 -25.69 21.74 12.29
N LEU A 299 -26.31 20.71 11.73
CA LEU A 299 -25.57 19.61 11.11
C LEU A 299 -25.33 19.98 9.64
N ILE A 300 -24.11 19.83 9.18
CA ILE A 300 -23.73 19.97 7.77
C ILE A 300 -23.56 18.56 7.22
N ASP A 301 -24.58 18.09 6.51
CA ASP A 301 -24.63 16.75 5.92
C ASP A 301 -23.90 16.70 4.56
N GLY A 302 -23.67 17.86 3.93
CA GLY A 302 -22.89 17.97 2.70
C GLY A 302 -22.62 19.41 2.25
N LEU A 303 -21.56 19.60 1.48
CA LEU A 303 -21.18 20.86 0.84
C LEU A 303 -20.77 20.57 -0.60
N PHE A 304 -21.41 21.20 -1.58
CA PHE A 304 -21.05 21.07 -3.00
C PHE A 304 -20.44 22.36 -3.51
N LEU A 305 -19.31 22.22 -4.22
CA LEU A 305 -18.62 23.31 -4.90
C LEU A 305 -18.66 23.06 -6.40
N GLU A 306 -19.43 23.88 -7.11
CA GLU A 306 -19.85 23.62 -8.49
C GLU A 306 -19.66 24.85 -9.38
N THR A 307 -19.60 24.61 -10.68
CA THR A 307 -19.58 25.66 -11.71
C THR A 307 -21.02 25.92 -12.21
N ASN A 308 -21.16 26.73 -13.24
CA ASN A 308 -22.46 27.10 -13.80
C ASN A 308 -23.05 25.99 -14.67
N SER A 309 -22.21 25.18 -15.31
CA SER A 309 -22.65 24.04 -16.14
C SER A 309 -21.56 22.98 -16.28
N GLY A 310 -21.97 21.72 -16.44
CA GLY A 310 -21.08 20.57 -16.67
C GLY A 310 -21.36 19.40 -15.74
N VAL A 311 -20.41 18.47 -15.63
CA VAL A 311 -20.53 17.30 -14.74
C VAL A 311 -19.83 17.55 -13.40
N SER A 312 -20.60 17.41 -12.32
CA SER A 312 -20.16 17.47 -10.92
C SER A 312 -20.01 16.03 -10.39
N TYR A 313 -18.76 15.59 -10.18
CA TYR A 313 -18.46 14.20 -9.79
C TYR A 313 -18.03 14.09 -8.33
N SER A 314 -18.87 13.46 -7.51
CA SER A 314 -18.67 13.37 -6.06
C SER A 314 -18.23 11.96 -5.65
N ALA A 315 -17.03 11.84 -5.08
CA ALA A 315 -16.54 10.59 -4.52
C ALA A 315 -16.86 10.51 -3.02
N ILE A 316 -17.62 9.50 -2.61
CA ILE A 316 -18.02 9.26 -1.22
C ILE A 316 -17.36 7.97 -0.75
N VAL A 317 -16.19 8.12 -0.15
CA VAL A 317 -15.33 6.98 0.20
C VAL A 317 -15.39 6.67 1.69
N LYS A 318 -15.57 5.38 2.02
CA LYS A 318 -15.45 4.83 3.37
C LYS A 318 -14.46 3.67 3.38
N MET A 319 -13.20 3.98 3.67
CA MET A 319 -12.07 3.04 3.63
C MET A 319 -12.30 1.82 4.53
N GLY A 320 -12.22 0.62 3.96
CA GLY A 320 -12.30 -0.66 4.67
C GLY A 320 -13.65 -0.99 5.31
N ILE A 321 -14.74 -0.35 4.87
CA ILE A 321 -16.09 -0.59 5.39
C ILE A 321 -16.98 -1.26 4.33
N HIS A 322 -17.86 -2.16 4.78
CA HIS A 322 -18.90 -2.80 3.96
C HIS A 322 -20.02 -1.82 3.62
N LEU A 323 -20.67 -1.98 2.47
CA LEU A 323 -21.85 -1.20 2.07
C LEU A 323 -22.94 -1.15 3.16
N ALA A 324 -23.05 -2.20 3.98
CA ALA A 324 -24.03 -2.32 5.06
C ALA A 324 -24.03 -1.13 6.06
N TRP A 325 -22.94 -0.38 6.16
CA TRP A 325 -22.91 0.84 6.99
C TRP A 325 -24.01 1.83 6.62
N MET A 326 -24.43 1.86 5.36
CA MET A 326 -25.46 2.77 4.87
C MET A 326 -26.83 2.49 5.51
N LEU A 327 -27.03 1.28 6.04
CA LEU A 327 -28.21 0.94 6.82
C LEU A 327 -28.22 1.61 8.20
N MET A 328 -27.05 2.04 8.72
CA MET A 328 -26.93 2.77 9.98
C MET A 328 -27.41 4.22 9.87
N VAL A 329 -27.48 4.78 8.66
CA VAL A 329 -28.05 6.11 8.43
C VAL A 329 -29.56 6.01 8.58
N PRO A 330 -30.21 6.83 9.42
CA PRO A 330 -31.67 6.83 9.55
C PRO A 330 -32.34 6.99 8.18
N GLU A 331 -33.39 6.21 7.91
CA GLU A 331 -34.02 6.12 6.58
C GLU A 331 -34.43 7.48 6.02
N LYS A 332 -35.11 8.30 6.83
CA LYS A 332 -35.53 9.66 6.44
C LYS A 332 -34.35 10.61 6.17
N VAL A 333 -33.22 10.41 6.83
CA VAL A 333 -32.00 11.20 6.60
C VAL A 333 -31.37 10.79 5.27
N PHE A 334 -31.27 9.50 5.02
CA PHE A 334 -30.77 8.95 3.76
C PHE A 334 -31.65 9.39 2.58
N GLU A 335 -32.97 9.18 2.67
CA GLU A 335 -33.92 9.60 1.64
C GLU A 335 -33.82 11.10 1.34
N CYS A 336 -33.79 11.92 2.39
CA CYS A 336 -33.65 13.35 2.25
C CYS A 336 -32.36 13.75 1.53
N GLY A 337 -31.21 13.24 1.98
CA GLY A 337 -29.93 13.59 1.35
C GLY A 337 -29.83 13.12 -0.10
N MET A 338 -30.26 11.88 -0.41
CA MET A 338 -30.26 11.38 -1.79
C MET A 338 -31.16 12.22 -2.70
N ARG A 339 -32.34 12.65 -2.24
CA ARG A 339 -33.23 13.50 -3.04
C ARG A 339 -32.72 14.93 -3.19
N LYS A 340 -32.20 15.54 -2.12
CA LYS A 340 -31.73 16.92 -2.12
C LYS A 340 -30.41 17.11 -2.87
N THR A 341 -29.64 16.03 -3.05
CA THR A 341 -28.47 16.04 -3.92
C THR A 341 -28.84 15.94 -5.41
N ASP A 342 -30.03 15.45 -5.74
CA ASP A 342 -30.54 15.32 -7.11
C ASP A 342 -29.52 14.70 -8.09
N PRO A 343 -29.04 13.47 -7.83
CA PRO A 343 -28.09 12.82 -8.72
C PRO A 343 -28.77 12.34 -10.01
N ALA A 344 -28.08 12.51 -11.14
CA ALA A 344 -28.47 11.88 -12.40
C ALA A 344 -27.98 10.43 -12.49
N LEU A 345 -26.87 10.12 -11.82
CA LEU A 345 -26.31 8.77 -11.71
C LEU A 345 -25.77 8.55 -10.30
N VAL A 346 -26.09 7.39 -9.72
CA VAL A 346 -25.45 6.89 -8.50
C VAL A 346 -24.68 5.63 -8.82
N ILE A 347 -23.40 5.61 -8.47
CA ILE A 347 -22.50 4.47 -8.65
C ILE A 347 -22.18 3.87 -7.28
N PHE A 348 -22.35 2.56 -7.13
CA PHE A 348 -21.96 1.81 -5.94
C PHE A 348 -20.83 0.84 -6.29
N GLN A 349 -19.65 1.05 -5.70
CA GLN A 349 -18.48 0.21 -5.87
C GLN A 349 -18.05 -0.39 -4.52
N TYR A 350 -18.63 -1.54 -4.20
CA TYR A 350 -18.37 -2.32 -2.98
C TYR A 350 -18.32 -3.80 -3.33
N GLY A 351 -17.97 -4.65 -2.37
CA GLY A 351 -17.97 -6.10 -2.51
C GLY A 351 -16.62 -6.74 -2.18
N VAL A 352 -15.51 -5.99 -2.26
CA VAL A 352 -14.17 -6.52 -1.98
C VAL A 352 -14.02 -6.87 -0.50
N ASN A 353 -14.48 -5.98 0.38
CA ASN A 353 -14.46 -6.18 1.84
C ASN A 353 -15.50 -7.24 2.27
N GLU A 354 -16.70 -7.23 1.68
CA GLU A 354 -17.72 -8.24 1.93
C GLU A 354 -17.25 -9.64 1.53
N SER A 355 -16.51 -9.74 0.43
CA SER A 355 -15.85 -10.98 0.02
C SER A 355 -14.82 -11.45 1.05
N ALA A 356 -14.11 -10.52 1.71
CA ALA A 356 -13.15 -10.83 2.77
C ALA A 356 -13.84 -11.42 4.00
N SER A 357 -14.86 -10.74 4.51
CA SER A 357 -15.58 -11.19 5.69
C SER A 357 -16.37 -12.46 5.45
N LEU A 358 -16.94 -12.63 4.26
CA LEU A 358 -17.63 -13.86 3.89
C LEU A 358 -16.65 -15.04 3.81
N GLY A 359 -15.48 -14.84 3.18
CA GLY A 359 -14.46 -15.88 3.05
C GLY A 359 -13.78 -16.26 4.39
N SER A 360 -13.74 -15.35 5.35
CA SER A 360 -13.18 -15.59 6.69
C SER A 360 -14.22 -15.90 7.76
N HIS A 361 -15.51 -15.97 7.40
CA HIS A 361 -16.63 -16.10 8.35
C HIS A 361 -16.60 -15.07 9.50
N TYR A 362 -16.09 -13.88 9.22
CA TYR A 362 -15.85 -12.86 10.23
C TYR A 362 -17.14 -12.50 10.99
N GLN A 363 -17.15 -12.68 12.32
CA GLN A 363 -18.30 -12.43 13.19
C GLN A 363 -19.62 -13.07 12.70
N GLY A 364 -19.55 -14.25 12.08
CA GLY A 364 -20.74 -14.94 11.54
C GLY A 364 -21.37 -14.21 10.37
N PHE A 365 -20.60 -13.41 9.62
CA PHE A 365 -21.05 -12.82 8.37
C PHE A 365 -21.27 -13.91 7.31
N THR A 366 -22.53 -14.11 6.93
CA THR A 366 -22.94 -15.14 5.97
C THR A 366 -23.42 -14.54 4.66
N LYS A 367 -23.55 -15.41 3.65
CA LYS A 367 -24.11 -15.07 2.35
C LYS A 367 -25.53 -14.49 2.48
N GLU A 368 -26.36 -15.11 3.31
CA GLU A 368 -27.75 -14.72 3.54
C GLU A 368 -27.82 -13.34 4.20
N LYS A 369 -26.94 -13.09 5.17
CA LYS A 369 -26.84 -11.78 5.83
C LYS A 369 -26.41 -10.69 4.83
N TYR A 370 -25.45 -10.99 3.95
CA TYR A 370 -25.04 -10.04 2.92
C TYR A 370 -26.18 -9.75 1.92
N GLU A 371 -26.84 -10.79 1.41
CA GLU A 371 -27.95 -10.63 0.46
C GLU A 371 -29.11 -9.83 1.07
N ASP A 372 -29.48 -10.11 2.32
CA ASP A 372 -30.52 -9.38 3.04
C ASP A 372 -30.16 -7.89 3.23
N GLN A 373 -28.93 -7.60 3.70
CA GLN A 373 -28.47 -6.23 3.88
C GLN A 373 -28.44 -5.45 2.55
N LEU A 374 -27.93 -6.07 1.48
CA LEU A 374 -27.85 -5.44 0.17
C LEU A 374 -29.24 -5.18 -0.42
N ARG A 375 -30.17 -6.15 -0.30
CA ARG A 375 -31.55 -6.04 -0.73
C ARG A 375 -32.31 -4.94 0.01
N GLN A 376 -32.15 -4.86 1.34
CA GLN A 376 -32.73 -3.78 2.14
C GLN A 376 -32.19 -2.42 1.72
N TYR A 377 -30.89 -2.33 1.44
CA TYR A 377 -30.28 -1.10 0.97
C TYR A 377 -30.81 -0.68 -0.42
N PHE A 378 -30.86 -1.60 -1.38
CA PHE A 378 -31.35 -1.34 -2.73
C PHE A 378 -32.82 -0.90 -2.74
N LYS A 379 -33.64 -1.50 -1.87
CA LYS A 379 -35.01 -1.05 -1.63
C LYS A 379 -35.05 0.41 -1.17
N ARG A 380 -34.22 0.80 -0.20
CA ARG A 380 -34.12 2.19 0.27
C ARG A 380 -33.65 3.15 -0.82
N VAL A 381 -32.68 2.74 -1.64
CA VAL A 381 -32.22 3.54 -2.78
C VAL A 381 -33.36 3.79 -3.77
N ARG A 382 -34.10 2.75 -4.19
CA ARG A 382 -35.23 2.91 -5.11
C ARG A 382 -36.39 3.71 -4.54
N GLN A 383 -36.65 3.62 -3.23
CA GLN A 383 -37.63 4.47 -2.55
C GLN A 383 -37.20 5.95 -2.55
N ALA A 384 -35.92 6.22 -2.31
CA ALA A 384 -35.39 7.58 -2.34
C ALA A 384 -35.34 8.14 -3.77
N LEU A 385 -34.93 7.32 -4.74
CA LEU A 385 -34.63 7.67 -6.12
C LEU A 385 -35.34 6.71 -7.09
N PRO A 386 -36.65 6.87 -7.32
CA PRO A 386 -37.44 5.92 -8.10
C PRO A 386 -37.00 5.85 -9.57
N ASN A 387 -36.61 6.99 -10.15
CA ASN A 387 -36.32 7.12 -11.58
C ASN A 387 -34.83 7.37 -11.89
N THR A 388 -33.97 7.53 -10.88
CA THR A 388 -32.53 7.78 -11.12
C THR A 388 -31.84 6.49 -11.55
N SER A 389 -30.97 6.57 -12.55
CA SER A 389 -30.14 5.44 -12.95
C SER A 389 -29.12 5.10 -11.86
N ILE A 390 -29.00 3.81 -11.57
CA ILE A 390 -28.07 3.27 -10.57
C ILE A 390 -27.13 2.30 -11.27
N LEU A 391 -25.84 2.44 -11.03
CA LEU A 391 -24.80 1.55 -11.53
C LEU A 391 -24.12 0.83 -10.36
N ILE A 392 -24.13 -0.49 -10.39
CA ILE A 392 -23.31 -1.31 -9.49
C ILE A 392 -22.03 -1.68 -10.21
N VAL A 393 -20.88 -1.31 -9.64
CA VAL A 393 -19.57 -1.76 -10.10
C VAL A 393 -19.18 -2.97 -9.27
N GLY A 394 -19.18 -4.14 -9.90
CA GLY A 394 -18.89 -5.40 -9.24
C GLY A 394 -17.47 -5.50 -8.68
N PRO A 395 -17.20 -6.41 -7.72
CA PRO A 395 -15.83 -6.67 -7.27
C PRO A 395 -15.02 -7.34 -8.38
N PHE A 396 -13.85 -6.79 -8.69
CA PHE A 396 -12.84 -7.45 -9.52
C PHE A 396 -12.05 -8.50 -8.73
N GLU A 397 -11.35 -9.41 -9.41
CA GLU A 397 -10.65 -10.54 -8.78
C GLU A 397 -9.80 -10.09 -7.59
N ARG A 398 -10.02 -10.73 -6.45
CA ARG A 398 -9.22 -10.63 -5.25
C ARG A 398 -8.72 -12.01 -4.91
N LEU A 399 -7.44 -12.06 -4.59
CA LEU A 399 -6.82 -13.30 -4.14
C LEU A 399 -6.64 -13.24 -2.63
N ARG A 400 -6.78 -14.39 -2.02
CA ARG A 400 -6.35 -14.60 -0.64
C ARG A 400 -4.98 -15.26 -0.67
N SER A 401 -4.19 -14.99 0.36
CA SER A 401 -3.02 -15.81 0.62
C SER A 401 -3.47 -17.26 0.78
N GLY A 402 -2.82 -18.18 0.08
CA GLY A 402 -3.09 -19.62 0.19
C GLY A 402 -1.80 -20.37 0.44
N ALA A 403 -1.91 -21.59 0.96
CA ALA A 403 -0.77 -22.43 1.32
C ALA A 403 0.20 -22.70 0.14
N PHE A 404 -0.30 -22.62 -1.10
CA PHE A 404 0.44 -22.90 -2.34
C PHE A 404 0.61 -21.66 -3.23
N GLY A 405 0.40 -20.47 -2.67
CA GLY A 405 0.37 -19.20 -3.40
C GLY A 405 -1.00 -18.51 -3.34
N PRO A 406 -1.15 -17.35 -3.99
CA PRO A 406 -2.41 -16.63 -4.00
C PRO A 406 -3.49 -17.46 -4.70
N VAL A 407 -4.61 -17.68 -4.01
CA VAL A 407 -5.74 -18.45 -4.52
C VAL A 407 -6.98 -17.55 -4.67
N PRO A 408 -7.88 -17.85 -5.62
CA PRO A 408 -9.12 -17.11 -5.77
C PRO A 408 -9.96 -17.14 -4.50
N SER A 409 -10.68 -16.05 -4.25
CA SER A 409 -11.71 -16.02 -3.23
C SER A 409 -13.03 -16.54 -3.79
N GLU A 410 -13.45 -17.75 -3.41
CA GLU A 410 -14.80 -18.26 -3.76
C GLU A 410 -15.90 -17.33 -3.25
N ALA A 411 -15.69 -16.76 -2.06
CA ALA A 411 -16.60 -15.78 -1.46
C ALA A 411 -16.83 -14.56 -2.36
N GLN A 412 -15.83 -14.19 -3.18
CA GLN A 412 -16.00 -13.12 -4.14
C GLN A 412 -16.97 -13.46 -5.26
N MET A 413 -16.93 -14.69 -5.78
CA MET A 413 -17.88 -15.14 -6.79
C MET A 413 -19.30 -15.16 -6.23
N VAL A 414 -19.45 -15.51 -4.95
CA VAL A 414 -20.72 -15.41 -4.23
C VAL A 414 -21.21 -13.97 -4.16
N VAL A 415 -20.38 -13.02 -3.71
CA VAL A 415 -20.73 -11.60 -3.64
C VAL A 415 -21.11 -11.05 -5.01
N ARG A 416 -20.29 -11.32 -6.04
CA ARG A 416 -20.56 -10.93 -7.43
C ARG A 416 -21.91 -11.45 -7.92
N SER A 417 -22.21 -12.74 -7.68
CA SER A 417 -23.48 -13.35 -8.10
C SER A 417 -24.70 -12.72 -7.43
N ILE A 418 -24.60 -12.36 -6.14
CA ILE A 418 -25.67 -11.69 -5.40
C ILE A 418 -25.88 -10.28 -5.94
N GLN A 419 -24.81 -9.53 -6.18
CA GLN A 419 -24.94 -8.18 -6.73
C GLN A 419 -25.58 -8.19 -8.12
N ILE A 420 -25.21 -9.12 -9.01
CA ILE A 420 -25.85 -9.26 -10.33
C ILE A 420 -27.34 -9.58 -10.19
N LYS A 421 -27.68 -10.55 -9.34
CA LYS A 421 -29.07 -10.96 -9.08
C LYS A 421 -29.91 -9.77 -8.59
N LEU A 422 -29.42 -9.06 -7.57
CA LEU A 422 -30.14 -7.95 -6.98
C LEU A 422 -30.16 -6.72 -7.90
N ALA A 423 -29.12 -6.50 -8.71
CA ALA A 423 -29.14 -5.44 -9.70
C ALA A 423 -30.29 -5.64 -10.70
N SER A 424 -30.44 -6.85 -11.25
CA SER A 424 -31.58 -7.18 -12.12
C SER A 424 -32.92 -7.04 -11.40
N GLU A 425 -33.03 -7.53 -10.16
CA GLU A 425 -34.27 -7.45 -9.38
C GLU A 425 -34.77 -6.02 -9.15
N PHE A 426 -33.86 -5.06 -8.92
CA PHE A 426 -34.19 -3.66 -8.65
C PHE A 426 -34.08 -2.73 -9.87
N GLY A 427 -33.80 -3.29 -11.05
CA GLY A 427 -33.60 -2.53 -12.28
C GLY A 427 -32.40 -1.58 -12.20
N PHE A 428 -31.26 -2.09 -11.75
CA PHE A 428 -29.97 -1.39 -11.71
C PHE A 428 -29.06 -1.90 -12.82
N ALA A 429 -28.28 -0.99 -13.39
CA ALA A 429 -27.20 -1.37 -14.29
C ALA A 429 -26.06 -2.04 -13.49
N TYR A 430 -25.37 -2.99 -14.10
CA TYR A 430 -24.26 -3.71 -13.48
C TYR A 430 -23.04 -3.72 -14.41
N PHE A 431 -21.95 -3.11 -13.96
CA PHE A 431 -20.65 -3.19 -14.62
C PHE A 431 -19.83 -4.32 -14.00
N ASP A 432 -19.50 -5.31 -14.82
CA ASP A 432 -18.77 -6.49 -14.38
C ASP A 432 -17.25 -6.26 -14.40
N ALA A 433 -16.74 -5.62 -13.35
CA ALA A 433 -15.31 -5.29 -13.24
C ALA A 433 -14.42 -6.55 -13.26
N TYR A 434 -14.91 -7.67 -12.73
CA TYR A 434 -14.21 -8.96 -12.80
C TYR A 434 -13.96 -9.35 -14.27
N ARG A 435 -15.01 -9.37 -15.10
CA ARG A 435 -14.87 -9.70 -16.52
C ARG A 435 -14.08 -8.65 -17.29
N TYR A 436 -14.35 -7.37 -17.05
CA TYR A 436 -13.68 -6.27 -17.77
C TYR A 436 -12.16 -6.34 -17.61
N LEU A 437 -11.69 -6.57 -16.39
CA LEU A 437 -10.25 -6.58 -16.15
C LEU A 437 -9.60 -7.84 -16.72
N GLY A 438 -10.31 -8.97 -16.77
CA GLY A 438 -9.79 -10.22 -17.37
C GLY A 438 -10.21 -11.50 -16.66
N GLY A 439 -10.98 -11.42 -15.58
CA GLY A 439 -11.50 -12.55 -14.83
C GLY A 439 -10.44 -13.29 -14.01
N GLU A 440 -10.43 -14.62 -14.15
CA GLU A 440 -9.58 -15.53 -13.38
C GLU A 440 -8.08 -15.29 -13.62
N GLY A 441 -7.29 -15.21 -12.55
CA GLY A 441 -5.85 -14.95 -12.60
C GLY A 441 -5.47 -13.52 -13.02
N GLN A 442 -6.46 -12.66 -13.27
CA GLN A 442 -6.23 -11.29 -13.68
C GLN A 442 -5.55 -10.47 -12.59
N MET A 443 -5.84 -10.69 -11.31
CA MET A 443 -5.21 -9.95 -10.22
C MET A 443 -3.69 -10.15 -10.25
N LEU A 444 -3.20 -11.38 -10.49
CA LEU A 444 -1.77 -11.63 -10.69
C LEU A 444 -1.21 -10.94 -11.94
N SER A 445 -1.98 -10.96 -13.03
CA SER A 445 -1.64 -10.23 -14.27
C SER A 445 -1.52 -8.72 -14.01
N MET A 446 -2.42 -8.13 -13.23
CA MET A 446 -2.42 -6.71 -12.86
C MET A 446 -1.25 -6.37 -11.95
N ILE A 447 -0.96 -7.20 -10.95
CA ILE A 447 0.23 -7.03 -10.10
C ILE A 447 1.48 -7.05 -10.97
N LYS A 448 1.60 -8.01 -11.90
CA LYS A 448 2.71 -8.08 -12.85
C LYS A 448 2.81 -6.84 -13.75
N LYS A 449 1.69 -6.21 -14.08
CA LYS A 449 1.61 -4.96 -14.86
C LYS A 449 1.74 -3.69 -14.01
N ARG A 450 1.89 -3.80 -12.69
CA ARG A 450 1.82 -2.69 -11.72
C ARG A 450 0.50 -1.94 -11.71
N GLU A 451 -0.58 -2.60 -12.10
CA GLU A 451 -1.96 -2.09 -12.04
C GLU A 451 -2.63 -2.45 -10.70
N ALA A 452 -2.07 -3.40 -9.93
CA ALA A 452 -2.55 -3.75 -8.60
C ALA A 452 -1.40 -3.91 -7.59
N LEU A 453 -1.71 -3.74 -6.32
CA LEU A 453 -0.78 -3.91 -5.20
C LEU A 453 -0.59 -5.39 -4.87
N SER A 454 0.55 -5.71 -4.27
CA SER A 454 0.90 -7.08 -3.85
C SER A 454 0.10 -7.58 -2.64
N ASP A 455 -0.86 -6.80 -2.15
CA ASP A 455 -1.86 -7.22 -1.16
C ASP A 455 -3.03 -8.00 -1.78
N TYR A 456 -2.96 -8.23 -3.10
CA TYR A 456 -3.94 -8.97 -3.90
C TYR A 456 -5.36 -8.40 -3.87
N THR A 457 -5.50 -7.14 -3.47
CA THR A 457 -6.78 -6.51 -3.15
C THR A 457 -6.89 -5.12 -3.77
N HIS A 458 -5.92 -4.24 -3.57
CA HIS A 458 -6.00 -2.84 -3.97
C HIS A 458 -5.36 -2.57 -5.34
N LEU A 459 -5.91 -1.60 -6.06
CA LEU A 459 -5.36 -1.14 -7.33
C LEU A 459 -4.33 -0.03 -7.12
N THR A 460 -3.31 0.04 -7.98
CA THR A 460 -2.48 1.25 -8.09
C THR A 460 -3.26 2.34 -8.84
N PRO A 461 -2.79 3.61 -8.88
CA PRO A 461 -3.41 4.64 -9.71
C PRO A 461 -3.59 4.21 -11.16
N SER A 462 -2.60 3.51 -11.74
CA SER A 462 -2.71 3.01 -13.11
C SER A 462 -3.80 1.95 -13.29
N GLY A 463 -4.02 1.08 -12.31
CA GLY A 463 -5.12 0.11 -12.38
C GLY A 463 -6.48 0.72 -12.10
N GLY A 464 -6.53 1.69 -11.18
CA GLY A 464 -7.69 2.53 -10.93
C GLY A 464 -8.10 3.29 -12.20
N ASP A 465 -7.15 3.89 -12.92
CA ASP A 465 -7.36 4.55 -14.20
C ASP A 465 -7.89 3.59 -15.27
N ARG A 466 -7.34 2.38 -15.34
CA ARG A 466 -7.80 1.35 -16.29
C ARG A 466 -9.24 0.94 -16.01
N LEU A 467 -9.60 0.77 -14.74
CA LEU A 467 -10.96 0.45 -14.32
C LEU A 467 -11.91 1.63 -14.55
N ALA A 468 -11.50 2.86 -14.20
CA ALA A 468 -12.24 4.09 -14.48
C ALA A 468 -12.55 4.23 -15.97
N GLN A 469 -11.53 4.10 -16.82
CA GLN A 469 -11.69 4.15 -18.27
C GLN A 469 -12.69 3.09 -18.74
N GLY A 470 -12.62 1.87 -18.20
CA GLY A 470 -13.56 0.81 -18.55
C GLY A 470 -15.01 1.11 -18.20
N ILE A 471 -15.23 1.64 -17.00
CA ILE A 471 -16.58 2.03 -16.54
C ILE A 471 -17.10 3.17 -17.42
N TYR A 472 -16.28 4.20 -17.63
CA TYR A 472 -16.62 5.35 -18.45
C TYR A 472 -16.94 4.95 -19.89
N ASP A 473 -16.03 4.22 -20.54
CA ASP A 473 -16.19 3.73 -21.90
C ASP A 473 -17.49 2.92 -22.05
N ALA A 474 -17.78 2.02 -21.12
CA ALA A 474 -19.00 1.22 -21.16
C ALA A 474 -20.26 2.10 -21.05
N LEU A 475 -20.23 3.16 -20.24
CA LEU A 475 -21.34 4.13 -20.14
C LEU A 475 -21.50 4.94 -21.43
N ILE A 476 -20.41 5.44 -22.01
CA ILE A 476 -20.43 6.24 -23.24
C ILE A 476 -20.84 5.42 -24.44
N ASP A 477 -20.39 4.17 -24.54
CA ASP A 477 -20.84 3.27 -25.61
C ASP A 477 -22.35 3.08 -25.57
N GLN A 478 -22.93 2.85 -24.38
CA GLN A 478 -24.38 2.75 -24.23
C GLN A 478 -25.07 4.10 -24.53
N TYR A 479 -24.47 5.23 -24.17
CA TYR A 479 -24.99 6.55 -24.51
C TYR A 479 -25.02 6.79 -26.04
N LEU A 480 -23.96 6.45 -26.75
CA LEU A 480 -23.90 6.55 -28.22
C LEU A 480 -24.94 5.64 -28.89
N ILE A 481 -25.21 4.46 -28.33
CA ILE A 481 -26.29 3.59 -28.80
C ILE A 481 -27.65 4.25 -28.57
N TYR A 482 -27.86 4.88 -27.41
CA TYR A 482 -29.09 5.61 -27.07
C TYR A 482 -29.34 6.76 -28.06
N GLU A 483 -28.31 7.50 -28.44
CA GLU A 483 -28.40 8.58 -29.44
C GLU A 483 -28.61 8.07 -30.89
N GLY A 484 -28.60 6.76 -31.13
CA GLY A 484 -28.66 6.19 -32.48
C GLY A 484 -27.34 6.29 -33.26
N ARG A 485 -26.23 6.59 -32.58
CA ARG A 485 -24.86 6.74 -33.12
C ARG A 485 -24.02 5.47 -32.94
N HIS A 486 -24.65 4.29 -32.96
CA HIS A 486 -23.99 3.00 -32.70
C HIS A 486 -22.75 2.75 -33.59
N GLU A 487 -22.71 3.28 -34.83
CA GLU A 487 -21.54 3.12 -35.72
C GLU A 487 -20.29 3.91 -35.27
N GLU A 488 -20.45 4.90 -34.40
CA GLU A 488 -19.37 5.65 -33.75
C GLU A 488 -18.90 4.98 -32.44
N GLY A 489 -19.67 4.02 -31.92
CA GLY A 489 -19.33 3.24 -30.73
C GLY A 489 -18.23 2.21 -30.99
N LYS A 490 -17.33 2.01 -30.03
CA LYS A 490 -16.29 0.98 -30.16
C LYS A 490 -16.95 -0.39 -30.06
N LYS A 491 -16.77 -1.25 -31.07
CA LYS A 491 -17.08 -2.69 -30.90
C LYS A 491 -16.11 -3.27 -29.88
N TYR A 492 -16.54 -3.40 -28.63
CA TYR A 492 -15.88 -4.27 -27.67
C TYR A 492 -16.08 -5.72 -28.10
N SER A 493 -15.18 -6.23 -28.93
CA SER A 493 -14.89 -7.66 -28.86
C SER A 493 -14.35 -7.91 -27.46
N ILE A 494 -14.87 -8.93 -26.76
CA ILE A 494 -14.06 -9.67 -25.77
C ILE A 494 -12.65 -9.73 -26.35
N SER A 495 -11.63 -9.49 -25.55
CA SER A 495 -10.22 -9.50 -25.95
C SER A 495 -9.73 -10.87 -26.48
N SER A 496 -10.49 -11.55 -27.34
CA SER A 496 -10.05 -12.45 -28.41
C SER A 496 -9.13 -11.76 -29.43
N GLY A 497 -8.99 -10.42 -29.36
CA GLY A 497 -8.10 -9.62 -30.19
C GLY A 497 -6.63 -9.50 -29.74
N TYR A 498 -6.19 -10.15 -28.65
CA TYR A 498 -4.77 -10.47 -28.50
C TYR A 498 -4.55 -11.88 -29.05
N LYS A 499 -4.37 -11.96 -30.37
CA LYS A 499 -3.78 -13.13 -31.03
C LYS A 499 -2.61 -13.62 -30.19
N SER A 500 -2.50 -14.93 -30.07
CA SER A 500 -1.33 -15.63 -29.54
C SER A 500 -0.06 -15.16 -30.26
N GLN A 501 0.55 -14.06 -29.81
CA GLN A 501 1.93 -13.80 -30.09
C GLN A 501 2.72 -14.64 -29.10
N LYS A 502 2.98 -15.87 -29.57
CA LYS A 502 3.91 -16.82 -28.98
C LYS A 502 5.34 -16.26 -28.85
N ASP A 503 5.59 -15.04 -29.32
CA ASP A 503 6.86 -14.31 -29.25
C ASP A 503 6.76 -12.88 -28.69
N LEU A 504 5.67 -12.52 -27.96
CA LEU A 504 5.64 -11.26 -27.16
C LEU A 504 5.97 -11.46 -25.68
N TYR A 505 6.39 -12.67 -25.31
CA TYR A 505 6.77 -13.08 -23.96
C TYR A 505 8.21 -12.73 -23.62
N SER A 506 8.59 -11.46 -23.75
CA SER A 506 9.88 -11.00 -23.24
C SER A 506 9.85 -9.53 -22.85
N TYR A 507 9.00 -9.20 -21.87
CA TYR A 507 9.22 -8.02 -21.05
C TYR A 507 8.55 -8.16 -19.68
N GLU A 508 9.36 -8.20 -18.62
CA GLU A 508 8.95 -8.22 -17.21
C GLU A 508 9.00 -6.81 -16.59
N PRO A 509 7.88 -6.25 -16.08
CA PRO A 509 7.91 -5.00 -15.35
C PRO A 509 7.74 -5.19 -13.84
N LYS A 510 8.85 -5.50 -13.17
CA LYS A 510 9.43 -4.77 -12.02
C LYS A 510 8.45 -4.33 -10.91
N SER A 511 8.50 -4.85 -9.68
CA SER A 511 7.89 -4.19 -8.51
C SER A 511 8.73 -2.95 -8.09
N ILE A 512 8.25 -2.12 -7.15
CA ILE A 512 9.06 -1.04 -6.53
C ILE A 512 10.21 -1.62 -5.66
N THR A 513 10.29 -2.95 -5.52
CA THR A 513 11.47 -3.67 -5.00
C THR A 513 12.25 -4.43 -6.07
N ASP A 514 11.76 -4.57 -7.30
CA ASP A 514 12.40 -5.38 -8.34
C ASP A 514 12.75 -4.56 -9.58
N ARG A 515 13.97 -4.04 -9.64
CA ARG A 515 14.70 -3.94 -10.91
C ARG A 515 15.58 -5.19 -11.04
N GLU A 516 15.54 -5.83 -12.21
CA GLU A 516 16.46 -6.88 -12.68
C GLU A 516 16.10 -8.30 -12.23
N GLY A 517 15.89 -9.18 -13.22
CA GLY A 517 15.71 -10.63 -13.07
C GLY A 517 16.97 -11.28 -12.49
N GLY A 518 17.19 -11.02 -11.21
CA GLY A 518 18.02 -11.81 -10.34
C GLY A 518 17.14 -12.70 -9.47
N PRO A 519 17.71 -13.75 -8.86
CA PRO A 519 17.05 -14.49 -7.78
C PRO A 519 16.54 -13.49 -6.73
N GLY A 520 15.32 -13.70 -6.22
CA GLY A 520 14.68 -12.80 -5.26
C GLY A 520 15.62 -12.42 -4.10
N ALA A 521 15.49 -11.19 -3.59
CA ALA A 521 16.36 -10.66 -2.56
C ALA A 521 16.45 -11.62 -1.36
N ILE A 522 17.62 -12.19 -1.14
CA ILE A 522 17.82 -13.19 -0.09
C ILE A 522 17.79 -12.48 1.26
N ALA A 523 16.69 -12.63 2.00
CA ALA A 523 16.50 -12.06 3.34
C ALA A 523 16.88 -13.07 4.44
N PHE A 524 17.56 -12.63 5.51
CA PHE A 524 18.07 -13.54 6.56
C PHE A 524 17.01 -14.44 7.22
N HIS A 525 15.76 -13.97 7.30
CA HIS A 525 14.64 -14.70 7.89
C HIS A 525 13.85 -15.56 6.86
N SER A 526 14.36 -15.69 5.63
CA SER A 526 13.72 -16.46 4.54
C SER A 526 14.31 -17.87 4.39
N MET A 527 13.54 -18.75 3.74
CA MET A 527 14.02 -20.07 3.35
C MET A 527 15.16 -19.99 2.32
N ASP A 528 15.12 -19.02 1.41
CA ASP A 528 16.16 -18.81 0.41
C ASP A 528 17.52 -18.55 1.08
N TYR A 529 17.54 -17.82 2.20
CA TYR A 529 18.76 -17.63 2.98
C TYR A 529 19.23 -18.91 3.65
N ALA A 530 18.32 -19.73 4.20
CA ALA A 530 18.69 -21.00 4.80
C ALA A 530 19.32 -21.95 3.76
N TYR A 531 18.74 -22.04 2.55
CA TYR A 531 19.31 -22.81 1.44
C TYR A 531 20.63 -22.24 0.95
N PHE A 532 20.70 -20.92 0.75
CA PHE A 532 21.93 -20.24 0.37
C PHE A 532 23.04 -20.51 1.39
N LEU A 533 22.78 -20.30 2.68
CA LEU A 533 23.73 -20.55 3.76
C LEU A 533 24.14 -22.02 3.80
N PHE A 534 23.22 -22.97 3.58
CA PHE A 534 23.54 -24.39 3.48
C PHE A 534 24.53 -24.66 2.36
N VAL A 535 24.25 -24.19 1.13
CA VAL A 535 25.12 -24.38 -0.03
C VAL A 535 26.49 -23.75 0.22
N VAL A 536 26.53 -22.55 0.81
CA VAL A 536 27.78 -21.84 1.10
C VAL A 536 28.58 -22.55 2.18
N VAL A 537 27.96 -23.00 3.27
CA VAL A 537 28.67 -23.73 4.33
C VAL A 537 29.20 -25.07 3.81
N VAL A 538 28.41 -25.83 3.04
CA VAL A 538 28.85 -27.10 2.43
C VAL A 538 29.98 -26.85 1.45
N GLY A 539 29.82 -25.90 0.52
CA GLY A 539 30.84 -25.56 -0.47
C GLY A 539 32.14 -25.09 0.18
N ALA A 540 32.05 -24.18 1.16
CA ALA A 540 33.22 -23.71 1.90
C ALA A 540 33.92 -24.83 2.69
N THR A 541 33.15 -25.78 3.23
CA THR A 541 33.67 -26.96 3.94
C THR A 541 34.38 -27.93 2.99
N LEU A 542 33.79 -28.23 1.83
CA LEU A 542 34.40 -29.10 0.82
C LEU A 542 35.69 -28.50 0.25
N LEU A 543 35.78 -27.18 0.18
CA LEU A 543 36.95 -26.44 -0.33
C LEU A 543 38.01 -26.16 0.75
N LEU A 544 37.87 -26.67 1.99
CA LEU A 544 38.83 -26.42 3.08
C LEU A 544 40.28 -26.78 2.74
N ARG A 545 40.48 -27.86 1.98
CA ARG A 545 41.82 -28.30 1.55
C ARG A 545 42.41 -27.43 0.44
N TYR A 546 41.63 -26.50 -0.12
CA TYR A 546 42.01 -25.62 -1.22
C TYR A 546 41.77 -24.14 -0.84
N PRO A 547 42.65 -23.53 0.00
CA PRO A 547 42.49 -22.18 0.53
C PRO A 547 42.14 -21.11 -0.50
N ALA A 548 42.79 -21.13 -1.67
CA ALA A 548 42.54 -20.17 -2.74
C ALA A 548 41.12 -20.33 -3.33
N LEU A 549 40.68 -21.55 -3.60
CA LEU A 549 39.34 -21.82 -4.12
C LEU A 549 38.26 -21.48 -3.09
N ARG A 550 38.50 -21.76 -1.81
CA ARG A 550 37.58 -21.39 -0.73
C ARG A 550 37.44 -19.88 -0.61
N LEU A 551 38.54 -19.13 -0.66
CA LEU A 551 38.52 -17.66 -0.66
C LEU A 551 37.69 -17.13 -1.83
N THR A 552 37.97 -17.59 -3.06
CA THR A 552 37.20 -17.19 -4.24
C THR A 552 35.72 -17.55 -4.13
N PHE A 553 35.40 -18.76 -3.66
CA PHE A 553 34.02 -19.21 -3.46
C PHE A 553 33.26 -18.32 -2.48
N LEU A 554 33.87 -17.96 -1.34
CA LEU A 554 33.24 -17.08 -0.35
C LEU A 554 33.03 -15.66 -0.91
N ILE A 555 33.97 -15.13 -1.68
CA ILE A 555 33.81 -13.82 -2.36
C ILE A 555 32.65 -13.88 -3.37
N LEU A 556 32.58 -14.93 -4.19
CA LEU A 556 31.51 -15.09 -5.18
C LEU A 556 30.14 -15.27 -4.52
N ALA A 557 30.05 -16.11 -3.49
CA ALA A 557 28.83 -16.27 -2.69
C ALA A 557 28.40 -14.93 -2.08
N SER A 558 29.36 -14.15 -1.61
CA SER A 558 29.16 -12.82 -1.08
C SER A 558 28.56 -11.85 -2.10
N TYR A 559 29.19 -11.72 -3.26
CA TYR A 559 28.67 -10.88 -4.33
C TYR A 559 27.31 -11.36 -4.84
N TYR A 560 27.10 -12.67 -4.93
CA TYR A 560 25.81 -13.25 -5.30
C TYR A 560 24.71 -12.86 -4.31
N PHE A 561 24.98 -12.91 -3.00
CA PHE A 561 24.04 -12.50 -1.97
C PHE A 561 23.60 -11.03 -2.16
N TYR A 562 24.52 -10.11 -2.42
CA TYR A 562 24.15 -8.71 -2.67
C TYR A 562 23.53 -8.48 -4.04
N ALA A 563 23.98 -9.20 -5.07
CA ALA A 563 23.40 -9.14 -6.40
C ALA A 563 21.95 -9.65 -6.44
N SER A 564 21.55 -10.52 -5.51
CA SER A 564 20.15 -10.95 -5.36
C SER A 564 19.20 -9.78 -5.05
N TRP A 565 19.69 -8.71 -4.43
CA TRP A 565 18.88 -7.50 -4.21
C TRP A 565 18.82 -6.67 -5.47
N LYS A 566 19.99 -6.27 -6.00
CA LYS A 566 20.17 -5.56 -7.28
C LYS A 566 21.61 -5.77 -7.75
N LEU A 567 21.83 -5.84 -9.06
CA LEU A 567 23.19 -6.00 -9.57
C LEU A 567 23.99 -4.69 -9.52
N TRP A 568 23.38 -3.55 -9.88
CA TRP A 568 24.11 -2.29 -9.98
C TRP A 568 24.77 -1.79 -8.67
N PRO A 569 24.21 -1.94 -7.45
CA PRO A 569 24.89 -1.54 -6.20
C PRO A 569 26.20 -2.27 -5.94
N VAL A 570 26.37 -3.46 -6.51
CA VAL A 570 27.63 -4.23 -6.42
C VAL A 570 28.79 -3.43 -7.03
N SER A 571 28.55 -2.61 -8.06
CA SER A 571 29.60 -1.79 -8.66
C SER A 571 30.11 -0.71 -7.70
N LEU A 572 29.25 -0.16 -6.84
CA LEU A 572 29.65 0.83 -5.83
C LEU A 572 30.53 0.18 -4.75
N MET A 573 30.14 -1.00 -4.28
CA MET A 573 30.94 -1.77 -3.33
C MET A 573 32.29 -2.18 -3.92
N LEU A 574 32.32 -2.60 -5.19
CA LEU A 574 33.55 -2.90 -5.92
C LEU A 574 34.42 -1.65 -6.06
N PHE A 575 33.83 -0.49 -6.37
CA PHE A 575 34.55 0.78 -6.43
C PHE A 575 35.23 1.13 -5.09
N SER A 576 34.50 1.09 -3.96
CA SER A 576 35.09 1.33 -2.63
C SER A 576 36.19 0.31 -2.32
N THR A 577 35.98 -0.96 -2.66
CA THR A 577 37.00 -2.02 -2.47
C THR A 577 38.29 -1.71 -3.26
N VAL A 578 38.17 -1.35 -4.53
CA VAL A 578 39.32 -1.04 -5.38
C VAL A 578 40.03 0.23 -4.90
N LEU A 579 39.27 1.29 -4.66
CA LEU A 579 39.78 2.58 -4.21
C LEU A 579 40.61 2.42 -2.92
N ASP A 580 40.02 1.79 -1.90
CA ASP A 580 40.64 1.73 -0.58
C ASP A 580 41.82 0.77 -0.51
N TYR A 581 41.81 -0.31 -1.30
CA TYR A 581 42.97 -1.19 -1.43
C TYR A 581 44.19 -0.45 -2.01
N PHE A 582 44.00 0.26 -3.12
CA PHE A 582 45.11 0.98 -3.76
C PHE A 582 45.54 2.22 -2.96
N CYS A 583 44.60 2.93 -2.35
CA CYS A 583 44.93 4.03 -1.43
C CYS A 583 45.77 3.52 -0.25
N ALA A 584 45.42 2.38 0.36
CA ALA A 584 46.21 1.79 1.44
C ALA A 584 47.63 1.37 1.00
N LEU A 585 47.79 0.82 -0.21
CA LEU A 585 49.12 0.54 -0.79
C LEU A 585 49.93 1.82 -1.03
N GLY A 586 49.28 2.87 -1.52
CA GLY A 586 49.89 4.19 -1.72
C GLY A 586 50.33 4.83 -0.39
N ILE A 587 49.51 4.71 0.65
CA ILE A 587 49.84 5.12 2.03
C ILE A 587 51.09 4.37 2.51
N ASP A 588 51.12 3.05 2.40
CA ASP A 588 52.28 2.25 2.84
C ASP A 588 53.55 2.59 2.05
N ALA A 589 53.46 2.74 0.73
CA ALA A 589 54.58 3.13 -0.12
C ALA A 589 55.11 4.51 0.23
N ALA A 590 54.22 5.49 0.47
CA ALA A 590 54.59 6.83 0.89
C ALA A 590 55.26 6.83 2.27
N ARG A 591 54.75 6.04 3.22
CA ARG A 591 55.35 5.90 4.56
C ARG A 591 56.76 5.33 4.51
N LYS A 592 57.00 4.30 3.69
CA LYS A 592 58.35 3.71 3.48
C LYS A 592 59.34 4.68 2.82
N LYS A 593 58.87 5.52 1.89
CA LYS A 593 59.68 6.57 1.25
C LYS A 593 59.98 7.74 2.19
N ALA A 594 59.08 8.08 3.10
CA ALA A 594 59.30 9.14 4.07
C ALA A 594 60.30 8.76 5.17
N THR A 595 60.42 7.46 5.49
CA THR A 595 61.48 6.94 6.37
C THR A 595 62.88 7.06 5.74
N SER A 596 62.98 7.37 4.44
CA SER A 596 64.23 7.51 3.67
C SER A 596 64.64 8.97 3.36
N GLY A 597 64.10 9.97 4.09
CA GLY A 597 64.69 11.32 4.16
C GLY A 597 64.03 12.43 3.34
N PHE A 598 62.73 12.36 3.05
CA PHE A 598 62.01 13.44 2.35
C PHE A 598 61.00 14.13 3.28
N GLU A 599 61.40 15.25 3.88
CA GLU A 599 60.53 16.12 4.70
C GLU A 599 59.69 17.04 3.81
N GLY A 600 58.53 16.54 3.38
CA GLY A 600 57.46 17.38 2.83
C GLY A 600 56.53 17.94 3.92
N ARG A 601 55.90 19.10 3.69
CA ARG A 601 54.94 19.75 4.62
C ARG A 601 53.69 18.95 4.95
N LEU A 602 53.36 17.89 4.19
CA LEU A 602 52.19 17.04 4.40
C LEU A 602 52.63 15.65 4.90
N LYS A 603 51.88 15.09 5.86
CA LYS A 603 52.14 13.74 6.39
C LYS A 603 52.19 12.70 5.24
N PRO A 604 53.15 11.77 5.22
CA PRO A 604 53.29 10.77 4.16
C PRO A 604 52.01 9.97 3.96
N GLY A 605 51.51 9.92 2.72
CA GLY A 605 50.29 9.18 2.38
C GLY A 605 48.98 9.95 2.55
N PHE A 606 49.02 11.22 3.00
CA PHE A 606 47.81 12.04 3.21
C PHE A 606 46.92 12.16 1.97
N VAL A 607 47.51 12.33 0.78
CA VAL A 607 46.75 12.44 -0.49
C VAL A 607 45.91 11.18 -0.74
N PHE A 608 46.48 10.00 -0.49
CA PHE A 608 45.77 8.74 -0.66
C PHE A 608 44.67 8.55 0.38
N LEU A 609 44.91 8.96 1.64
CA LEU A 609 43.86 8.98 2.65
C LEU A 609 42.72 9.94 2.27
N PHE A 610 43.06 11.14 1.79
CA PHE A 610 42.08 12.13 1.36
C PHE A 610 41.24 11.61 0.19
N LEU A 611 41.86 10.94 -0.79
CA LEU A 611 41.15 10.30 -1.90
C LEU A 611 40.18 9.20 -1.41
N SER A 612 40.61 8.36 -0.47
CA SER A 612 39.75 7.35 0.18
C SER A 612 38.55 8.00 0.88
N LEU A 613 38.79 9.04 1.69
CA LEU A 613 37.74 9.78 2.40
C LEU A 613 36.76 10.45 1.42
N LEU A 614 37.28 11.14 0.41
CA LEU A 614 36.48 11.84 -0.58
C LEU A 614 35.62 10.87 -1.40
N GLY A 615 36.19 9.73 -1.83
CA GLY A 615 35.45 8.74 -2.61
C GLY A 615 34.33 8.09 -1.80
N ASN A 616 34.61 7.60 -0.59
CA ASN A 616 33.63 6.91 0.23
C ASN A 616 32.56 7.84 0.81
N LEU A 617 32.95 8.98 1.39
CA LEU A 617 32.00 9.95 1.92
C LEU A 617 31.24 10.67 0.81
N GLY A 618 31.88 10.88 -0.36
CA GLY A 618 31.23 11.41 -1.54
C GLY A 618 30.12 10.49 -2.06
N LEU A 619 30.39 9.18 -2.18
CA LEU A 619 29.37 8.19 -2.53
C LEU A 619 28.23 8.15 -1.51
N LEU A 620 28.56 8.11 -0.21
CA LEU A 620 27.54 8.09 0.84
C LEU A 620 26.69 9.37 0.82
N PHE A 621 27.31 10.54 0.67
CA PHE A 621 26.61 11.82 0.56
C PHE A 621 25.68 11.85 -0.66
N PHE A 622 26.21 11.49 -1.83
CA PHE A 622 25.47 11.54 -3.09
C PHE A 622 24.20 10.66 -3.08
N PHE A 623 24.28 9.43 -2.57
CA PHE A 623 23.14 8.51 -2.57
C PHE A 623 22.21 8.65 -1.36
N LYS A 624 22.70 9.16 -0.21
CA LYS A 624 21.91 9.18 1.04
C LYS A 624 21.45 10.57 1.46
N TYR A 625 22.22 11.61 1.16
CA TYR A 625 22.02 12.94 1.72
C TYR A 625 21.82 14.04 0.68
N PHE A 626 22.05 13.77 -0.61
CA PHE A 626 21.91 14.77 -1.66
C PHE A 626 20.51 15.40 -1.70
N ASP A 627 19.45 14.59 -1.77
CA ASP A 627 18.07 15.10 -1.86
C ASP A 627 17.66 15.89 -0.61
N PHE A 628 18.12 15.44 0.57
CA PHE A 628 17.92 16.19 1.82
C PHE A 628 18.64 17.54 1.79
N ALA A 629 19.90 17.58 1.36
CA ALA A 629 20.68 18.80 1.24
C ALA A 629 20.11 19.75 0.19
N ALA A 630 19.65 19.23 -0.96
CA ALA A 630 18.95 19.98 -1.99
C ALA A 630 17.65 20.59 -1.45
N GLY A 631 16.85 19.83 -0.68
CA GLY A 631 15.65 20.32 -0.02
C GLY A 631 15.91 21.45 0.99
N LEU A 632 16.96 21.30 1.81
CA LEU A 632 17.38 22.32 2.77
C LEU A 632 17.90 23.59 2.07
N PHE A 633 18.72 23.41 1.03
CA PHE A 633 19.23 24.51 0.21
C PHE A 633 18.09 25.26 -0.48
N ASN A 634 17.16 24.56 -1.13
CA ASN A 634 16.01 25.17 -1.79
C ASN A 634 15.15 25.96 -0.80
N SER A 635 14.95 25.44 0.41
CA SER A 635 14.21 26.11 1.47
C SER A 635 14.94 27.36 1.97
N ALA A 636 16.26 27.31 2.10
CA ALA A 636 17.08 28.45 2.49
C ALA A 636 17.13 29.54 1.40
N MET A 637 17.28 29.16 0.12
CA MET A 637 17.29 30.10 -1.01
C MET A 637 15.92 30.78 -1.18
N LYS A 638 14.83 30.02 -1.02
CA LYS A 638 13.47 30.56 -1.00
C LYS A 638 13.25 31.54 0.15
N ALA A 639 13.80 31.26 1.34
CA ALA A 639 13.76 32.19 2.47
C ALA A 639 14.61 33.45 2.23
N GLY A 640 15.65 33.38 1.42
CA GLY A 640 16.50 34.50 1.00
C GLY A 640 16.01 35.27 -0.23
N GLY A 641 14.85 34.93 -0.79
CA GLY A 641 14.27 35.61 -1.96
C GLY A 641 14.93 35.25 -3.31
N LEU A 642 15.69 34.16 -3.37
CA LEU A 642 16.34 33.68 -4.59
C LEU A 642 15.61 32.44 -5.12
N GLU A 643 15.13 32.49 -6.37
CA GLU A 643 14.44 31.38 -7.05
C GLU A 643 15.42 30.37 -7.67
N LEU A 644 16.48 30.01 -6.93
CA LEU A 644 17.39 28.95 -7.32
C LEU A 644 16.85 27.61 -6.84
N THR A 645 16.58 26.70 -7.78
CA THR A 645 16.06 25.36 -7.51
C THR A 645 17.07 24.30 -7.91
N VAL A 646 17.52 23.52 -6.92
CA VAL A 646 18.29 22.30 -7.14
C VAL A 646 17.31 21.13 -7.20
N PRO A 647 17.21 20.39 -8.31
CA PRO A 647 16.27 19.28 -8.43
C PRO A 647 16.66 18.11 -7.51
N ALA A 648 15.67 17.49 -6.87
CA ALA A 648 15.85 16.20 -6.21
C ALA A 648 16.05 15.11 -7.27
N LEU A 649 17.04 14.23 -7.05
CA LEU A 649 17.42 13.19 -8.00
C LEU A 649 16.66 11.88 -7.77
N GLY A 650 16.05 11.68 -6.59
CA GLY A 650 15.24 10.51 -6.29
C GLY A 650 16.03 9.20 -6.37
N LEU A 651 17.30 9.24 -5.98
CA LEU A 651 18.22 8.11 -6.14
C LEU A 651 17.84 6.96 -5.21
N LEU A 652 17.88 5.73 -5.75
CA LEU A 652 17.67 4.52 -4.97
C LEU A 652 18.86 4.31 -4.01
N LEU A 653 18.58 4.15 -2.72
CA LEU A 653 19.61 3.92 -1.71
C LEU A 653 20.21 2.51 -1.86
N PRO A 654 21.53 2.37 -2.09
CA PRO A 654 22.17 1.06 -2.18
C PRO A 654 22.20 0.35 -0.83
N VAL A 655 21.82 -0.93 -0.80
CA VAL A 655 21.85 -1.75 0.41
C VAL A 655 23.27 -1.82 0.97
N GLY A 656 23.41 -1.61 2.28
CA GLY A 656 24.70 -1.73 2.98
C GLY A 656 25.69 -0.59 2.72
N ILE A 657 25.35 0.46 1.96
CA ILE A 657 26.29 1.56 1.65
C ILE A 657 26.93 2.19 2.86
N SER A 658 26.16 2.41 3.94
CA SER A 658 26.72 2.95 5.18
C SER A 658 27.72 1.98 5.83
N PHE A 659 27.45 0.67 5.81
CA PHE A 659 28.28 -0.34 6.47
C PHE A 659 29.64 -0.52 5.78
N TYR A 660 29.66 -0.79 4.46
CA TYR A 660 30.95 -0.96 3.78
C TYR A 660 31.75 0.35 3.73
N THR A 661 31.09 1.51 3.69
CA THR A 661 31.78 2.82 3.77
C THR A 661 32.54 2.95 5.09
N PHE A 662 31.89 2.76 6.25
CA PHE A 662 32.58 2.85 7.55
C PHE A 662 33.66 1.78 7.70
N GLN A 663 33.41 0.60 7.15
CA GLN A 663 34.34 -0.50 7.16
C GLN A 663 35.63 -0.18 6.38
N THR A 664 35.53 0.23 5.12
CA THR A 664 36.71 0.52 4.31
C THR A 664 37.45 1.79 4.75
N LEU A 665 36.72 2.79 5.27
CA LEU A 665 37.34 3.96 5.91
C LEU A 665 38.16 3.58 7.14
N SER A 666 37.67 2.67 7.98
CA SER A 666 38.42 2.21 9.16
C SER A 666 39.79 1.63 8.76
N TYR A 667 39.83 0.89 7.65
CA TYR A 667 41.06 0.30 7.12
C TYR A 667 42.07 1.34 6.66
N THR A 668 41.67 2.28 5.79
CA THR A 668 42.60 3.28 5.24
C THR A 668 43.10 4.24 6.34
N ILE A 669 42.24 4.59 7.30
CA ILE A 669 42.62 5.38 8.48
C ILE A 669 43.64 4.62 9.34
N ASP A 670 43.42 3.34 9.63
CA ASP A 670 44.34 2.56 10.48
C ASP A 670 45.68 2.27 9.80
N VAL A 671 45.70 2.05 8.48
CA VAL A 671 46.94 1.93 7.70
C VAL A 671 47.71 3.26 7.66
N TYR A 672 46.99 4.38 7.56
CA TYR A 672 47.58 5.71 7.63
C TYR A 672 48.16 6.04 9.02
N ARG A 673 47.42 5.72 10.09
CA ARG A 673 47.88 5.86 11.48
C ARG A 673 49.03 4.89 11.80
N GLY A 674 49.16 3.81 11.05
CA GLY A 674 50.15 2.76 11.28
C GLY A 674 49.77 1.76 12.36
N ASN A 675 48.49 1.75 12.75
CA ASN A 675 47.93 0.79 13.70
C ASN A 675 47.70 -0.59 13.04
N LEU A 676 47.63 -0.64 11.71
CA LEU A 676 47.40 -1.85 10.94
C LEU A 676 48.40 -1.95 9.77
N PRO A 677 49.13 -3.06 9.60
CA PRO A 677 49.89 -3.30 8.38
C PRO A 677 48.97 -3.42 7.16
N VAL A 678 49.42 -2.93 6.01
CA VAL A 678 48.66 -3.05 4.76
C VAL A 678 48.49 -4.52 4.35
N GLU A 679 47.27 -4.91 3.99
CA GLU A 679 46.97 -6.23 3.42
C GLU A 679 47.40 -6.24 1.95
N ARG A 680 48.27 -7.19 1.60
CA ARG A 680 48.83 -7.31 0.24
C ARG A 680 47.97 -8.15 -0.69
N SER A 681 47.11 -9.02 -0.15
CA SER A 681 46.20 -9.83 -0.97
C SER A 681 44.90 -9.08 -1.24
N PHE A 682 44.68 -8.70 -2.51
CA PHE A 682 43.43 -8.12 -2.95
C PHE A 682 42.23 -9.03 -2.65
N GLY A 683 42.38 -10.36 -2.79
CA GLY A 683 41.32 -11.33 -2.49
C GLY A 683 40.90 -11.32 -1.01
N ARG A 684 41.86 -11.32 -0.08
CA ARG A 684 41.53 -11.24 1.36
C ARG A 684 40.90 -9.91 1.75
N PHE A 685 41.40 -8.81 1.18
CA PHE A 685 40.79 -7.50 1.37
C PHE A 685 39.38 -7.43 0.77
N SER A 686 39.16 -8.01 -0.41
CA SER A 686 37.84 -8.07 -1.04
C SER A 686 36.86 -8.86 -0.18
N LEU A 687 37.25 -10.05 0.31
CA LEU A 687 36.41 -10.82 1.23
C LEU A 687 36.09 -10.04 2.50
N TYR A 688 37.07 -9.31 3.07
CA TYR A 688 36.82 -8.42 4.20
C TYR A 688 35.67 -7.47 3.90
N VAL A 689 35.71 -6.73 2.79
CA VAL A 689 34.66 -5.76 2.41
C VAL A 689 33.34 -6.45 2.10
N THR A 690 33.35 -7.55 1.35
CA THR A 690 32.13 -8.14 0.77
C THR A 690 31.49 -9.22 1.62
N PHE A 691 31.99 -9.53 2.83
CA PHE A 691 31.53 -10.71 3.58
C PHE A 691 30.02 -10.66 3.87
N PHE A 692 29.24 -11.58 3.27
CA PHE A 692 27.78 -11.44 3.23
C PHE A 692 27.08 -11.36 4.59
N PRO A 693 27.55 -12.08 5.64
CA PRO A 693 26.88 -12.03 6.92
C PRO A 693 26.84 -10.62 7.52
N GLN A 694 27.77 -9.71 7.19
CA GLN A 694 27.90 -8.45 7.92
C GLN A 694 27.21 -7.22 7.28
N LEU A 695 27.11 -7.09 5.95
CA LEU A 695 26.82 -5.75 5.35
C LEU A 695 25.37 -5.27 5.36
N VAL A 696 24.37 -6.13 5.58
CA VAL A 696 22.95 -5.68 5.54
C VAL A 696 22.53 -5.06 6.87
N ALA A 697 22.86 -5.74 7.97
CA ALA A 697 22.53 -5.32 9.33
C ALA A 697 23.39 -6.03 10.39
N GLY A 698 24.58 -6.51 10.01
CA GLY A 698 25.52 -7.11 10.95
C GLY A 698 26.40 -6.07 11.66
N PRO A 699 27.32 -6.50 12.53
CA PRO A 699 28.27 -5.61 13.18
C PRO A 699 29.13 -4.85 12.17
N ILE A 700 29.50 -3.59 12.46
CA ILE A 700 30.54 -2.88 11.69
C ILE A 700 31.90 -3.42 12.09
N VAL A 701 32.47 -4.25 11.22
CA VAL A 701 33.67 -5.02 11.53
C VAL A 701 34.95 -4.28 11.15
N ARG A 702 35.90 -4.18 12.09
CA ARG A 702 37.18 -3.50 11.86
C ARG A 702 38.16 -4.39 11.13
N ALA A 703 38.97 -3.79 10.26
CA ALA A 703 39.98 -4.51 9.50
C ALA A 703 41.03 -5.16 10.41
N SER A 704 41.39 -4.50 11.51
CA SER A 704 42.34 -5.00 12.51
C SER A 704 41.91 -6.28 13.21
N GLU A 705 40.60 -6.57 13.24
CA GLU A 705 40.05 -7.76 13.86
C GLU A 705 39.80 -8.86 12.82
N PHE A 706 39.18 -8.49 11.69
CA PHE A 706 38.66 -9.49 10.76
C PHE A 706 39.63 -9.91 9.66
N ILE A 707 40.55 -9.05 9.20
CA ILE A 707 41.58 -9.49 8.24
C ILE A 707 42.46 -10.60 8.84
N PRO A 708 42.96 -10.50 10.10
CA PRO A 708 43.67 -11.62 10.72
C PRO A 708 42.83 -12.89 10.86
N ASP A 709 41.53 -12.75 11.13
CA ASP A 709 40.62 -13.90 11.21
C ASP A 709 40.40 -14.55 9.84
N ILE A 710 40.31 -13.76 8.77
CA ILE A 710 40.31 -14.24 7.38
C ILE A 710 41.61 -15.00 7.07
N GLN A 711 42.76 -14.43 7.45
CA GLN A 711 44.07 -15.06 7.22
C GLN A 711 44.23 -16.41 7.92
N LYS A 712 43.65 -16.60 9.11
CA LYS A 712 43.69 -17.88 9.82
C LYS A 712 42.58 -18.83 9.34
N GLY A 713 41.37 -18.30 9.28
CA GLY A 713 40.12 -19.02 9.03
C GLY A 713 40.05 -19.64 7.64
N ILE A 714 40.69 -19.07 6.60
CA ILE A 714 40.72 -19.65 5.26
C ILE A 714 41.48 -21.00 5.23
N TYR A 715 42.59 -21.13 5.96
CA TYR A 715 43.48 -22.31 5.89
C TYR A 715 43.10 -23.41 6.87
N HIS A 716 42.66 -23.06 8.07
CA HIS A 716 42.40 -24.01 9.13
C HIS A 716 41.10 -23.64 9.84
N PHE A 717 39.98 -24.12 9.28
CA PHE A 717 38.70 -24.07 9.97
C PHE A 717 38.01 -25.43 9.90
N LEU A 718 38.05 -26.15 11.01
CA LEU A 718 37.08 -27.20 11.29
C LEU A 718 36.25 -26.66 12.45
N PRO A 719 34.96 -26.37 12.26
CA PRO A 719 34.11 -26.06 13.40
C PRO A 719 34.16 -27.26 14.34
N ASP A 720 34.67 -27.04 15.55
CA ASP A 720 34.50 -28.04 16.59
C ASP A 720 33.00 -28.13 16.96
N ALA A 721 32.65 -29.11 17.79
CA ALA A 721 31.25 -29.28 18.20
C ALA A 721 30.65 -28.01 18.83
N THR A 722 31.49 -27.23 19.49
CA THR A 722 31.13 -26.08 20.31
C THR A 722 30.83 -24.88 19.43
N ASP A 723 31.73 -24.53 18.50
CA ASP A 723 31.56 -23.40 17.58
C ASP A 723 30.37 -23.62 16.64
N PHE A 724 30.16 -24.86 16.17
CA PHE A 724 28.99 -25.22 15.38
C PHE A 724 27.69 -25.02 16.18
N ASN A 725 27.59 -25.61 17.37
CA ASN A 725 26.40 -25.49 18.21
C ASN A 725 26.10 -24.04 18.59
N TYR A 726 27.14 -23.26 18.88
CA TYR A 726 26.98 -21.84 19.20
C TYR A 726 26.48 -21.04 17.99
N GLY A 727 27.06 -21.26 16.79
CA GLY A 727 26.62 -20.60 15.57
C GLY A 727 25.15 -20.90 15.23
N VAL A 728 24.74 -22.16 15.36
CA VAL A 728 23.35 -22.60 15.21
C VAL A 728 22.43 -21.94 16.23
N PHE A 729 22.79 -22.01 17.51
CA PHE A 729 21.98 -21.45 18.59
C PHE A 729 21.80 -19.94 18.44
N GLN A 730 22.88 -19.23 18.08
CA GLN A 730 22.83 -17.79 17.86
C GLN A 730 21.98 -17.44 16.64
N PHE A 731 22.11 -18.18 15.53
CA PHE A 731 21.27 -17.99 14.35
C PHE A 731 19.79 -18.15 14.66
N LEU A 732 19.41 -19.27 15.31
CA LEU A 732 18.03 -19.55 15.70
C LEU A 732 17.48 -18.55 16.70
N GLY A 733 18.29 -18.14 17.69
CA GLY A 733 17.92 -17.10 18.64
C GLY A 733 17.66 -15.77 17.95
N GLY A 734 18.46 -15.42 16.95
CA GLY A 734 18.25 -14.23 16.12
C GLY A 734 16.97 -14.29 15.30
N LEU A 735 16.71 -15.43 14.66
CA LEU A 735 15.48 -15.68 13.92
C LEU A 735 14.23 -15.52 14.80
N LEU A 736 14.23 -16.12 15.99
CA LEU A 736 13.11 -15.98 16.94
C LEU A 736 12.89 -14.53 17.37
N LYS A 737 13.96 -13.78 17.67
CA LYS A 737 13.85 -12.35 18.02
C LYS A 737 13.25 -11.53 16.89
N LYS A 738 13.70 -11.76 15.66
CA LYS A 738 13.19 -11.09 14.46
C LYS A 738 11.71 -11.41 14.23
N MET A 739 11.32 -12.68 14.32
CA MET A 739 9.91 -13.10 14.18
C MET A 739 9.01 -12.46 15.25
N LEU A 740 9.48 -12.38 16.50
CA LEU A 740 8.74 -11.72 17.57
C LEU A 740 8.61 -10.21 17.35
N ALA A 741 9.64 -9.57 16.80
CA ALA A 741 9.59 -8.15 16.44
C ALA A 741 8.56 -7.88 15.33
N ASP A 742 8.52 -8.73 14.30
CA ASP A 742 7.53 -8.62 13.22
C ASP A 742 6.10 -8.86 13.72
N TRP A 743 5.92 -9.85 14.59
CA TRP A 743 4.63 -10.09 15.24
C TRP A 743 4.18 -8.90 16.09
N LEU A 744 5.11 -8.27 16.83
CA LEU A 744 4.82 -7.10 17.65
C LEU A 744 4.52 -5.86 16.80
N ALA A 745 5.23 -5.70 15.67
CA ALA A 745 5.00 -4.65 14.69
C ALA A 745 3.56 -4.71 14.16
N PHE A 746 3.21 -5.84 13.52
CA PHE A 746 1.94 -6.03 12.85
C PHE A 746 0.75 -6.17 13.83
N GLY A 747 0.97 -6.88 14.94
CA GLY A 747 -0.08 -7.21 15.90
C GLY A 747 -0.51 -6.04 16.79
N LEU A 748 0.37 -5.06 17.01
CA LEU A 748 0.15 -3.99 17.98
C LEU A 748 0.62 -2.61 17.50
N ILE A 749 1.85 -2.49 17.02
CA ILE A 749 2.50 -1.18 16.84
C ILE A 749 1.96 -0.44 15.61
N ASP A 750 1.93 -1.09 14.46
CA ASP A 750 1.54 -0.48 13.18
C ASP A 750 0.09 0.02 13.27
N ARG A 751 -0.79 -0.79 13.85
CA ARG A 751 -2.21 -0.45 14.08
C ARG A 751 -2.39 0.87 14.82
N VAL A 752 -1.59 1.10 15.86
CA VAL A 752 -1.68 2.31 16.70
C VAL A 752 -0.98 3.49 16.05
N TYR A 753 0.17 3.32 15.39
CA TYR A 753 0.83 4.45 14.72
C TYR A 753 0.09 4.93 13.48
N GLU A 754 -0.45 4.01 12.66
CA GLU A 754 -1.26 4.35 11.48
C GLU A 754 -2.56 5.07 11.85
N ASN A 755 -3.11 4.77 13.04
CA ASN A 755 -4.40 5.30 13.50
C ASN A 755 -4.30 5.93 14.90
N SER A 756 -3.25 6.71 15.17
CA SER A 756 -2.93 7.22 16.51
C SER A 756 -4.04 8.02 17.19
N SER A 757 -4.93 8.66 16.42
CA SER A 757 -6.09 9.39 16.93
C SER A 757 -7.20 8.49 17.50
N MET A 758 -7.15 7.18 17.26
CA MET A 758 -8.16 6.19 17.67
C MET A 758 -7.83 5.51 19.01
N PHE A 759 -6.64 5.76 19.55
CA PHE A 759 -6.15 5.12 20.77
C PHE A 759 -5.95 6.14 21.88
N THR A 760 -6.14 5.69 23.12
CA THR A 760 -5.89 6.49 24.31
C THR A 760 -4.40 6.76 24.49
N SER A 761 -4.06 7.81 25.25
CA SER A 761 -2.67 8.12 25.59
C SER A 761 -1.96 6.96 26.30
N ALA A 762 -2.69 6.13 27.06
CA ALA A 762 -2.14 4.95 27.73
C ALA A 762 -1.74 3.86 26.71
N GLU A 763 -2.58 3.60 25.71
CA GLU A 763 -2.28 2.65 24.62
C GLU A 763 -1.12 3.17 23.75
N ALA A 764 -1.08 4.46 23.46
CA ALA A 764 0.05 5.09 22.77
C ALA A 764 1.36 4.94 23.55
N LEU A 765 1.32 5.02 24.89
CA LEU A 765 2.50 4.80 25.75
C LEU A 765 2.95 3.33 25.71
N ILE A 766 2.01 2.38 25.73
CA ILE A 766 2.33 0.95 25.58
C ILE A 766 3.00 0.69 24.23
N VAL A 767 2.47 1.27 23.14
CA VAL A 767 3.07 1.15 21.81
C VAL A 767 4.42 1.83 21.71
N PHE A 768 4.63 2.97 22.37
CA PHE A 768 5.93 3.61 22.43
C PHE A 768 7.01 2.67 23.04
N TYR A 769 6.71 2.01 24.17
CA TYR A 769 7.62 1.03 24.75
C TYR A 769 7.72 -0.26 23.91
N GLY A 770 6.61 -0.70 23.32
CA GLY A 770 6.55 -1.83 22.38
C GLY A 770 7.45 -1.60 21.16
N TYR A 771 7.45 -0.40 20.60
CA TYR A 771 8.30 0.00 19.49
C TYR A 771 9.79 -0.07 19.83
N GLY A 772 10.16 0.29 21.06
CA GLY A 772 11.52 0.04 21.57
C GLY A 772 11.90 -1.44 21.50
N LEU A 773 11.00 -2.33 21.95
CA LEU A 773 11.22 -3.78 21.88
C LEU A 773 11.25 -4.30 20.44
N GLN A 774 10.42 -3.77 19.53
CA GLN A 774 10.43 -4.11 18.10
C GLN A 774 11.79 -3.77 17.49
N ILE A 775 12.26 -2.52 17.63
CA ILE A 775 13.55 -2.10 17.06
C ILE A 775 14.68 -2.99 17.57
N TYR A 776 14.68 -3.30 18.87
CA TYR A 776 15.69 -4.18 19.45
C TYR A 776 15.59 -5.60 18.91
N GLY A 777 14.40 -6.20 18.88
CA GLY A 777 14.19 -7.56 18.39
C GLY A 777 14.54 -7.71 16.91
N ASP A 778 14.19 -6.72 16.10
CA ASP A 778 14.50 -6.66 14.68
C ASP A 778 16.02 -6.59 14.48
N PHE A 779 16.66 -5.56 15.04
CA PHE A 779 18.07 -5.31 14.76
C PHE A 779 19.02 -6.30 15.46
N SER A 780 18.76 -6.65 16.71
CA SER A 780 19.54 -7.68 17.40
C SER A 780 19.28 -9.07 16.81
N GLY A 781 18.07 -9.34 16.30
CA GLY A 781 17.75 -10.56 15.58
C GLY A 781 18.59 -10.73 14.31
N TYR A 782 18.65 -9.69 13.48
CA TYR A 782 19.53 -9.68 12.30
C TYR A 782 21.01 -9.84 12.65
N THR A 783 21.49 -9.13 13.67
CA THR A 783 22.90 -9.23 14.10
C THR A 783 23.22 -10.65 14.57
N ASP A 784 22.35 -11.28 15.36
CA ASP A 784 22.58 -12.65 15.83
C ASP A 784 22.58 -13.67 14.68
N MET A 785 21.69 -13.52 13.70
CA MET A 785 21.71 -14.33 12.48
C MET A 785 23.00 -14.14 11.68
N ALA A 786 23.47 -12.90 11.54
CA ALA A 786 24.75 -12.56 10.92
C ALA A 786 25.94 -13.23 11.62
N MET A 787 26.04 -13.07 12.95
CA MET A 787 27.10 -13.65 13.75
C MET A 787 27.07 -15.18 13.73
N GLY A 788 25.89 -15.79 13.82
CA GLY A 788 25.71 -17.23 13.72
C GLY A 788 26.17 -17.77 12.36
N SER A 789 25.77 -17.11 11.27
CA SER A 789 26.17 -17.47 9.91
C SER A 789 27.69 -17.37 9.70
N ALA A 790 28.31 -16.30 10.21
CA ALA A 790 29.76 -16.13 10.16
C ALA A 790 30.49 -17.24 10.92
N ARG A 791 30.02 -17.60 12.12
CA ARG A 791 30.60 -18.69 12.92
C ARG A 791 30.51 -20.05 12.24
N LEU A 792 29.41 -20.34 11.55
CA LEU A 792 29.28 -21.57 10.75
C LEU A 792 30.29 -21.63 9.59
N LEU A 793 30.74 -20.48 9.08
CA LEU A 793 31.77 -20.36 8.05
C LEU A 793 33.20 -20.27 8.60
N GLY A 794 33.32 -20.11 9.92
CA GLY A 794 34.59 -20.09 10.64
C GLY A 794 35.16 -18.74 10.93
N PHE A 795 34.30 -17.73 10.97
CA PHE A 795 34.65 -16.37 11.27
C PHE A 795 33.93 -15.87 12.51
N ARG A 796 34.63 -15.09 13.33
CA ARG A 796 34.07 -14.51 14.56
C ARG A 796 33.90 -13.01 14.36
N LEU A 797 32.65 -12.59 14.18
CA LEU A 797 32.29 -11.17 14.14
C LEU A 797 32.17 -10.61 15.57
N THR A 798 32.31 -9.30 15.70
CA THR A 798 32.17 -8.58 16.97
C THR A 798 30.74 -8.55 17.48
N ASP A 799 30.58 -8.50 18.80
CA ASP A 799 29.25 -8.37 19.42
C ASP A 799 28.67 -6.97 19.14
N ASN A 800 27.39 -6.91 18.74
CA ASN A 800 26.72 -5.64 18.51
C ASN A 800 25.74 -5.24 19.62
N PHE A 801 25.27 -6.21 20.42
CA PHE A 801 24.32 -6.00 21.49
C PHE A 801 24.70 -6.79 22.74
N ASN A 802 24.52 -6.18 23.92
CA ASN A 802 24.72 -6.84 25.21
C ASN A 802 23.68 -6.39 26.25
N ARG A 803 22.47 -6.94 26.15
CA ARG A 803 21.34 -6.67 27.08
C ARG A 803 21.17 -5.16 27.38
N PRO A 804 20.99 -4.32 26.36
CA PRO A 804 21.03 -2.85 26.51
C PRO A 804 19.94 -2.30 27.44
N TYR A 805 18.75 -2.89 27.49
CA TYR A 805 17.68 -2.45 28.39
C TYR A 805 17.90 -2.81 29.87
N GLN A 806 18.97 -3.55 30.21
CA GLN A 806 19.38 -3.77 31.61
C GLN A 806 20.40 -2.73 32.11
N SER A 807 20.68 -1.69 31.31
CA SER A 807 21.67 -0.68 31.67
C SER A 807 21.16 0.22 32.80
N ALA A 808 22.02 0.50 33.78
CA ALA A 808 21.73 1.41 34.88
C ALA A 808 21.97 2.89 34.55
N SER A 809 22.59 3.18 33.39
CA SER A 809 22.85 4.54 32.92
C SER A 809 22.85 4.65 31.39
N ILE A 810 22.70 5.87 30.86
CA ILE A 810 22.76 6.15 29.41
C ILE A 810 24.15 5.80 28.83
N SER A 811 25.22 6.09 29.58
CA SER A 811 26.59 5.73 29.16
C SER A 811 26.77 4.22 29.05
N GLU A 812 26.20 3.47 29.99
CA GLU A 812 26.20 2.00 29.91
C GLU A 812 25.35 1.47 28.76
N PHE A 813 24.20 2.10 28.48
CA PHE A 813 23.34 1.75 27.35
C PHE A 813 24.10 1.81 26.02
N TRP A 814 24.83 2.90 25.76
CA TRP A 814 25.63 3.04 24.53
C TRP A 814 26.83 2.09 24.44
N ARG A 815 27.30 1.53 25.57
CA ARG A 815 28.31 0.46 25.59
C ARG A 815 27.71 -0.93 25.33
N ARG A 816 26.38 -1.04 25.29
CA ARG A 816 25.61 -2.29 25.14
C ARG A 816 24.69 -2.31 23.93
N TRP A 817 24.39 -1.16 23.34
CA TRP A 817 23.54 -0.98 22.15
C TRP A 817 24.39 -0.59 20.95
N HIS A 818 24.27 -1.31 19.84
CA HIS A 818 25.00 -1.05 18.60
C HIS A 818 26.51 -0.80 18.83
N ILE A 819 27.12 -1.70 19.60
CA ILE A 819 28.48 -1.57 20.15
C ILE A 819 29.51 -1.31 19.06
N SER A 820 29.37 -1.99 17.90
CA SER A 820 30.29 -1.83 16.77
C SER A 820 30.31 -0.39 16.25
N LEU A 821 29.14 0.21 15.99
CA LEU A 821 29.02 1.61 15.57
C LEU A 821 29.47 2.59 16.65
N GLY A 822 29.05 2.39 17.90
CA GLY A 822 29.43 3.26 19.01
C GLY A 822 30.96 3.30 19.21
N SER A 823 31.62 2.14 19.15
CA SER A 823 33.07 2.06 19.23
C SER A 823 33.76 2.69 18.01
N TRP A 824 33.19 2.55 16.81
CA TRP A 824 33.71 3.16 15.58
C TRP A 824 33.71 4.69 15.70
N PHE A 825 32.58 5.30 16.08
CA PHE A 825 32.52 6.75 16.29
C PHE A 825 33.50 7.22 17.37
N ARG A 826 33.62 6.48 18.47
CA ARG A 826 34.59 6.80 19.51
C ARG A 826 36.01 6.87 18.96
N ASP A 827 36.45 5.88 18.19
CA ASP A 827 37.87 5.72 17.82
C ASP A 827 38.26 6.47 16.53
N TYR A 828 37.29 6.78 15.66
CA TYR A 828 37.55 7.47 14.38
C TYR A 828 37.01 8.90 14.31
N VAL A 829 36.10 9.30 15.21
CA VAL A 829 35.51 10.66 15.20
C VAL A 829 35.80 11.40 16.51
N TYR A 830 35.52 10.82 17.68
CA TYR A 830 35.65 11.53 18.96
C TYR A 830 37.09 11.60 19.48
N ILE A 831 37.82 10.49 19.44
CA ILE A 831 39.19 10.37 19.95
C ILE A 831 40.19 10.34 18.76
N SER A 832 39.82 10.99 17.63
CA SER A 832 40.50 10.81 16.33
C SER A 832 41.90 11.43 16.26
#